data_AF-A0A8C4VR09-F1
#
_entry.id   AF-A0A8C4VR09-F1
#
_cell.length_a   1.000
_cell.length_b   1.000
_cell.length_c   1.000
_cell.angle_alpha   90.00
_cell.angle_beta   90.00
_cell.angle_gamma   90.00
#
_symmetry.space_group_name_H-M   'P 1'
#
loop_
_entity.id
_entity.type
_entity.pdbx_description
1 polymer ?
#
loop_
_entity_poly.entity_id
_entity_poly.type
_entity_poly.pdbx_seq_one_letter_code
_entity_poly.pdbx_strand_id
1 'polypeptide(L)'
;MGKPRYKGRSSINPSRASTNPDRVLGAGGHNVRDRATIRRLNMYRQKERRNNRGKVIRPLQYQSTVAPGTVARVEPNIKWFGNTRVIKQSSLQKFQEEMETVMRDPYKVVMKQSRLPMSLLHDRIRPHNSKVHILDTETFETTFGPKSQRKRPNLSASDVQSLLENAEASAGTYDQGKDRDLVMEDTGVRDEAREEIYKKGQSKRIWGELYKVIDSSDVIVQVLDARDPVGTRSPHVESYLKKEKPWKHLIFVLNKCDLVPTWATKRWVAVLSQDYPTLAFHASLTNPFGKGAFIQLLRQFGKLHTDKKQISVGFIGYPNVGKSSVINTLRSKKVCNVAPIAGETKVWQYITLMRRIFLIDCPGVVYPSEDTETDVVLKGVVQVEKIKSPEDHISAVLEKAKPEYISKTYKIDTWKNAEDFLEKLAFRTGKLLKGGEPDMQTVSKMVLNDWQRGRIPFFVKPPNAEPGPQPSSLEVAAMPSQADSEEQSSEAVASNTELVEEEENKANAEMKQLMSHVRQNFGKINVATHFLEEDLVPVDISDIDKMDSDPSGGEEEEEEEEQQQNLVEDDFSSHGEAAREGSKAVIKILEEKIAKYKKFLAKAKAKRFSAIRIPRGLSEKVFTTSEQKSEETKEPEARGCTKKGKKRKAQEGEEEDALQGEKPCKKLTSKERRRAERQQHTKKVGVRYYETHNVKNKNRNKKKSDSEGQRSKHKKFKSK
;
A
#
# COMPACT_ATOMS: atom_id res chain seq x y z
N MET A 1 -41.05 -12.29 55.57
CA MET A 1 -39.73 -12.46 54.92
C MET A 1 -39.43 -11.24 54.05
N GLY A 2 -38.30 -10.57 54.31
CA GLY A 2 -37.98 -9.27 53.73
C GLY A 2 -37.73 -9.30 52.23
N LYS A 3 -38.37 -8.39 51.50
CA LYS A 3 -38.02 -8.07 50.11
C LYS A 3 -36.58 -7.56 50.10
N PRO A 4 -35.67 -8.07 49.25
CA PRO A 4 -34.35 -7.47 49.11
C PRO A 4 -34.53 -6.06 48.53
N ARG A 5 -34.28 -5.05 49.37
CA ARG A 5 -34.10 -3.66 48.96
C ARG A 5 -32.85 -3.58 48.07
N TYR A 6 -33.02 -3.79 46.77
CA TYR A 6 -32.05 -3.33 45.79
C TYR A 6 -32.10 -1.79 45.81
N LYS A 7 -31.20 -1.18 46.60
CA LYS A 7 -30.97 0.28 46.61
C LYS A 7 -30.32 0.66 45.28
N GLY A 8 -31.15 0.91 44.26
CA GLY A 8 -30.74 1.76 43.15
C GLY A 8 -30.68 3.20 43.64
N ARG A 9 -29.50 3.84 43.53
CA ARG A 9 -29.28 5.24 43.12
C ARG A 9 -27.79 5.61 43.23
N SER A 10 -27.09 5.39 42.12
CA SER A 10 -26.05 6.25 41.51
C SER A 10 -25.24 5.38 40.55
N SER A 11 -25.60 5.41 39.26
CA SER A 11 -24.80 4.81 38.19
C SER A 11 -23.55 5.65 37.87
N ILE A 12 -22.99 6.34 38.87
CA ILE A 12 -21.76 7.11 38.79
C ILE A 12 -20.84 6.42 39.79
N ASN A 13 -19.93 5.61 39.28
CA ASN A 13 -18.88 5.03 40.12
C ASN A 13 -18.06 6.21 40.66
N PRO A 14 -17.99 6.48 41.99
CA PRO A 14 -17.28 7.63 42.53
C PRO A 14 -15.75 7.47 42.46
N SER A 15 -15.26 6.40 41.82
CA SER A 15 -13.84 6.12 41.71
C SER A 15 -13.09 7.26 40.99
N ARG A 16 -12.01 7.75 41.61
CA ARG A 16 -11.05 8.68 41.00
C ARG A 16 -10.11 8.02 39.98
N ALA A 17 -10.37 6.75 39.63
CA ALA A 17 -9.51 5.98 38.73
C ALA A 17 -9.40 6.65 37.35
N SER A 18 -8.20 6.61 36.77
CA SER A 18 -7.93 7.18 35.44
C SER A 18 -8.75 6.52 34.32
N THR A 19 -9.27 5.33 34.56
CA THR A 19 -10.14 4.55 33.65
C THR A 19 -11.64 4.83 33.84
N ASN A 20 -12.03 5.62 34.84
CA ASN A 20 -13.42 5.95 35.08
C ASN A 20 -13.84 7.18 34.25
N PRO A 21 -14.77 7.04 33.29
CA PRO A 21 -15.22 8.17 32.47
C PRO A 21 -16.01 9.21 33.27
N ASP A 22 -16.57 8.83 34.42
CA ASP A 22 -17.42 9.70 35.24
C ASP A 22 -16.71 10.13 36.54
N ARG A 23 -15.37 10.14 36.55
CA ARG A 23 -14.61 10.66 37.70
C ARG A 23 -14.83 12.18 37.85
N VAL A 24 -14.91 12.64 39.10
CA VAL A 24 -14.95 14.07 39.40
C VAL A 24 -13.54 14.65 39.24
N LEU A 25 -13.37 15.65 38.37
CA LEU A 25 -12.10 16.35 38.17
C LEU A 25 -11.94 17.41 39.27
N GLY A 26 -10.81 17.41 39.96
CA GLY A 26 -10.44 18.49 40.89
C GLY A 26 -9.87 19.70 40.14
N ALA A 27 -9.85 20.87 40.77
CA ALA A 27 -9.48 22.17 40.20
C ALA A 27 -8.03 22.32 39.68
N GLY A 28 -7.23 21.25 39.61
CA GLY A 28 -5.86 21.25 39.10
C GLY A 28 -5.58 20.14 38.06
N GLY A 29 -6.61 19.67 37.35
CA GLY A 29 -6.57 18.47 36.51
C GLY A 29 -6.10 18.65 35.05
N HIS A 30 -5.10 19.50 34.75
CA HIS A 30 -4.70 19.79 33.37
C HIS A 30 -4.11 18.59 32.59
N ASN A 31 -3.62 17.54 33.28
CA ASN A 31 -2.95 16.39 32.64
C ASN A 31 -3.81 15.10 32.56
N VAL A 32 -5.11 15.17 32.80
CA VAL A 32 -5.95 13.96 32.92
C VAL A 32 -6.86 13.77 31.71
N ARG A 33 -6.80 12.57 31.09
CA ARG A 33 -7.54 12.22 29.87
C ARG A 33 -9.03 12.54 29.94
N ASP A 34 -9.60 13.10 28.88
CA ASP A 34 -11.04 13.41 28.81
C ASP A 34 -11.96 12.18 28.88
N ARG A 35 -13.22 12.40 29.28
CA ARG A 35 -14.29 11.39 29.31
C ARG A 35 -14.41 10.60 28.00
N ALA A 36 -14.36 11.29 26.86
CA ALA A 36 -14.43 10.64 25.54
C ALA A 36 -13.22 9.74 25.28
N THR A 37 -12.02 10.19 25.62
CA THR A 37 -10.77 9.44 25.49
C THR A 37 -10.77 8.21 26.40
N ILE A 38 -11.26 8.34 27.63
CA ILE A 38 -11.40 7.22 28.56
C ILE A 38 -12.38 6.17 28.01
N ARG A 39 -13.55 6.57 27.51
CA ARG A 39 -14.52 5.65 26.90
C ARG A 39 -13.91 4.89 25.72
N ARG A 40 -13.20 5.60 24.84
CA ARG A 40 -12.50 5.02 23.68
C ARG A 40 -11.44 3.99 24.10
N LEU A 41 -10.61 4.31 25.10
CA LEU A 41 -9.59 3.39 25.60
C LEU A 41 -10.21 2.19 26.32
N ASN A 42 -11.30 2.40 27.04
CA ASN A 42 -12.04 1.32 27.71
C ASN A 42 -12.64 0.34 26.72
N MET A 43 -12.97 0.75 25.49
CA MET A 43 -13.43 -0.14 24.41
C MET A 43 -12.48 -1.32 24.19
N TYR A 44 -11.16 -1.08 24.11
CA TYR A 44 -10.16 -2.13 23.91
C TYR A 44 -10.00 -3.09 25.10
N ARG A 45 -10.55 -2.72 26.27
CA ARG A 45 -10.42 -3.47 27.52
C ARG A 45 -11.72 -4.13 27.97
N GLN A 46 -12.81 -3.99 27.22
CA GLN A 46 -14.11 -4.54 27.59
C GLN A 46 -14.07 -6.06 27.66
N LYS A 47 -14.74 -6.60 28.68
CA LYS A 47 -14.89 -8.05 28.89
C LYS A 47 -16.29 -8.32 29.40
N GLU A 48 -16.77 -9.52 29.11
CA GLU A 48 -17.99 -10.06 29.68
C GLU A 48 -17.84 -10.16 31.22
N ARG A 49 -18.83 -9.66 31.97
CA ARG A 49 -18.80 -9.71 33.44
C ARG A 49 -19.64 -10.88 33.93
N ARG A 50 -19.02 -11.77 34.72
CA ARG A 50 -19.67 -12.95 35.32
C ARG A 50 -19.65 -12.87 36.85
N ASN A 51 -20.60 -13.53 37.50
CA ASN A 51 -20.58 -13.74 38.94
C ASN A 51 -19.63 -14.90 39.34
N ASN A 52 -19.42 -15.11 40.63
CA ASN A 52 -18.57 -16.20 41.15
C ASN A 52 -19.07 -17.61 40.75
N ARG A 53 -20.37 -17.74 40.42
CA ARG A 53 -20.99 -18.98 39.93
C ARG A 53 -20.89 -19.14 38.40
N GLY A 54 -20.19 -18.24 37.71
CA GLY A 54 -20.01 -18.26 36.25
C GLY A 54 -21.18 -17.73 35.43
N LYS A 55 -22.27 -17.24 36.05
CA LYS A 55 -23.41 -16.64 35.33
C LYS A 55 -23.07 -15.22 34.86
N VAL A 56 -23.45 -14.91 33.64
CA VAL A 56 -23.25 -13.60 33.00
C VAL A 56 -24.12 -12.55 33.69
N ILE A 57 -23.49 -11.53 34.30
CA ILE A 57 -24.17 -10.36 34.87
C ILE A 57 -24.34 -9.29 33.81
N ARG A 58 -23.29 -9.07 33.01
CA ARG A 58 -23.29 -8.09 31.92
C ARG A 58 -22.67 -8.73 30.68
N PRO A 59 -23.45 -8.92 29.60
CA PRO A 59 -22.91 -9.43 28.35
C PRO A 59 -21.92 -8.44 27.75
N LEU A 60 -21.09 -8.93 26.83
CA LEU A 60 -20.21 -8.07 26.05
C LEU A 60 -21.03 -7.11 25.19
N GLN A 61 -20.48 -5.94 24.86
CA GLN A 61 -21.12 -4.99 23.96
C GLN A 61 -21.41 -5.67 22.61
N TYR A 62 -22.61 -5.43 22.06
CA TYR A 62 -23.13 -6.07 20.84
C TYR A 62 -23.40 -7.59 20.92
N GLN A 63 -23.43 -8.17 22.12
CA GLN A 63 -23.80 -9.58 22.36
C GLN A 63 -25.03 -9.71 23.26
N SER A 64 -25.94 -8.73 23.23
CA SER A 64 -27.21 -8.81 23.94
C SER A 64 -28.14 -9.78 23.24
N THR A 65 -28.66 -10.77 23.96
CA THR A 65 -29.77 -11.60 23.48
C THR A 65 -31.08 -10.89 23.78
N VAL A 66 -31.95 -10.82 22.77
CA VAL A 66 -33.29 -10.27 22.93
C VAL A 66 -34.20 -11.33 23.57
N ALA A 67 -35.22 -10.90 24.32
CA ALA A 67 -36.17 -11.83 24.92
C ALA A 67 -36.95 -12.58 23.82
N PRO A 68 -37.23 -13.89 24.02
CA PRO A 68 -38.15 -14.63 23.15
C PRO A 68 -39.49 -13.91 23.05
N GLY A 69 -39.99 -13.68 21.83
CA GLY A 69 -41.22 -12.92 21.59
C GLY A 69 -41.02 -11.43 21.28
N THR A 70 -39.78 -10.94 21.22
CA THR A 70 -39.53 -9.58 20.70
C THR A 70 -39.78 -9.56 19.19
N VAL A 71 -40.81 -8.84 18.77
CA VAL A 71 -41.22 -8.76 17.36
C VAL A 71 -40.66 -7.48 16.74
N ALA A 72 -39.94 -7.59 15.63
CA ALA A 72 -39.60 -6.45 14.79
C ALA A 72 -40.83 -6.08 13.96
N ARG A 73 -41.46 -4.93 14.24
CA ARG A 73 -42.59 -4.40 13.47
C ARG A 73 -42.13 -3.20 12.64
N VAL A 74 -42.58 -3.13 11.38
CA VAL A 74 -42.44 -1.93 10.54
C VAL A 74 -43.80 -1.25 10.53
N GLU A 75 -43.84 0.00 10.99
CA GLU A 75 -45.08 0.77 11.04
C GLU A 75 -45.51 1.16 9.60
N PRO A 76 -46.79 0.95 9.24
CA PRO A 76 -47.30 1.41 7.94
C PRO A 76 -47.26 2.94 7.90
N ASN A 77 -46.62 3.50 6.87
CA ASN A 77 -46.49 4.94 6.69
C ASN A 77 -46.63 5.29 5.20
N ILE A 78 -47.48 6.27 4.88
CA ILE A 78 -47.71 6.71 3.49
C ILE A 78 -46.40 7.22 2.85
N LYS A 79 -45.47 7.75 3.67
CA LYS A 79 -44.16 8.23 3.22
C LYS A 79 -43.30 7.17 2.53
N TRP A 80 -43.55 5.88 2.77
CA TRP A 80 -42.84 4.80 2.08
C TRP A 80 -43.13 4.77 0.58
N PHE A 81 -44.31 5.23 0.18
CA PHE A 81 -44.79 5.15 -1.21
C PHE A 81 -44.59 6.46 -2.00
N GLY A 82 -44.07 7.51 -1.35
CA GLY A 82 -43.70 8.75 -2.02
C GLY A 82 -42.34 8.68 -2.71
N ASN A 83 -42.15 9.44 -3.79
CA ASN A 83 -40.85 9.57 -4.45
C ASN A 83 -39.83 10.18 -3.48
N THR A 84 -38.76 9.44 -3.18
CA THR A 84 -37.74 9.87 -2.20
C THR A 84 -36.65 10.75 -2.80
N ARG A 85 -36.37 10.63 -4.10
CA ARG A 85 -35.41 11.45 -4.85
C ARG A 85 -35.97 11.74 -6.25
N VAL A 86 -36.08 13.02 -6.60
CA VAL A 86 -36.53 13.49 -7.91
C VAL A 86 -35.49 14.47 -8.44
N ILE A 87 -35.15 14.37 -9.73
CA ILE A 87 -34.24 15.29 -10.42
C ILE A 87 -34.95 15.86 -11.66
N LYS A 88 -34.75 17.15 -11.93
CA LYS A 88 -35.26 17.79 -13.15
C LYS A 88 -34.36 17.43 -14.33
N GLN A 89 -34.94 17.30 -15.52
CA GLN A 89 -34.19 16.94 -16.73
C GLN A 89 -33.10 17.96 -17.09
N SER A 90 -33.38 19.26 -16.98
CA SER A 90 -32.37 20.31 -17.25
C SER A 90 -31.20 20.27 -16.27
N SER A 91 -31.46 20.02 -14.99
CA SER A 91 -30.41 19.83 -13.98
C SER A 91 -29.60 18.56 -14.21
N LEU A 92 -30.22 17.50 -14.74
CA LEU A 92 -29.55 16.25 -15.10
C LEU A 92 -28.60 16.45 -16.28
N GLN A 93 -29.01 17.19 -17.31
CA GLN A 93 -28.15 17.48 -18.46
C GLN A 93 -26.93 18.33 -18.05
N LYS A 94 -27.15 19.42 -17.30
CA LYS A 94 -26.05 20.22 -16.73
C LYS A 94 -25.08 19.38 -15.90
N PHE A 95 -25.62 18.50 -15.05
CA PHE A 95 -24.82 17.58 -14.25
C PHE A 95 -23.99 16.62 -15.11
N GLN A 96 -24.55 16.10 -16.21
CA GLN A 96 -23.82 15.22 -17.13
C GLN A 96 -22.64 15.95 -17.80
N GLU A 97 -22.87 17.17 -18.29
CA GLU A 97 -21.84 17.99 -18.94
C GLU A 97 -20.71 18.34 -17.95
N GLU A 98 -21.03 18.84 -16.77
CA GLU A 98 -20.05 19.17 -15.72
C GLU A 98 -19.26 17.95 -15.28
N MET A 99 -19.92 16.81 -15.01
CA MET A 99 -19.23 15.59 -14.61
C MET A 99 -18.33 15.04 -15.70
N GLU A 100 -18.69 15.18 -16.98
CA GLU A 100 -17.81 14.77 -18.08
C GLU A 100 -16.55 15.64 -18.13
N THR A 101 -16.67 16.96 -17.95
CA THR A 101 -15.48 17.83 -17.89
C THR A 101 -14.57 17.51 -16.70
N VAL A 102 -15.14 17.14 -15.55
CA VAL A 102 -14.38 16.76 -14.35
C VAL A 102 -13.74 15.39 -14.52
N MET A 103 -14.41 14.43 -15.13
CA MET A 103 -13.87 13.08 -15.36
C MET A 103 -12.75 13.04 -16.39
N ARG A 104 -12.71 13.98 -17.35
CA ARG A 104 -11.63 14.09 -18.33
C ARG A 104 -10.33 14.65 -17.73
N ASP A 105 -10.42 15.44 -16.66
CA ASP A 105 -9.27 16.07 -16.02
C ASP A 105 -8.72 15.18 -14.89
N PRO A 106 -7.49 14.64 -15.01
CA PRO A 106 -6.91 13.74 -14.01
C PRO A 106 -6.57 14.42 -12.69
N TYR A 107 -6.52 15.75 -12.64
CA TYR A 107 -6.20 16.52 -11.43
C TYR A 107 -7.43 16.93 -10.63
N LYS A 108 -8.63 16.90 -11.23
CA LYS A 108 -9.89 17.19 -10.54
C LYS A 108 -10.45 15.94 -9.92
N VAL A 109 -10.89 16.03 -8.66
CA VAL A 109 -11.46 14.87 -7.97
C VAL A 109 -12.81 15.18 -7.32
N VAL A 110 -13.76 14.28 -7.52
CA VAL A 110 -15.10 14.33 -6.92
C VAL A 110 -15.07 13.74 -5.52
N MET A 111 -15.30 14.57 -4.50
CA MET A 111 -15.20 14.15 -3.10
C MET A 111 -16.43 13.40 -2.56
N LYS A 112 -17.65 13.89 -2.83
CA LYS A 112 -18.90 13.40 -2.20
C LYS A 112 -19.79 12.63 -3.19
N GLN A 113 -19.24 11.57 -3.79
CA GLN A 113 -19.95 10.77 -4.79
C GLN A 113 -21.25 10.11 -4.27
N SER A 114 -21.34 9.79 -2.98
CA SER A 114 -22.51 9.10 -2.39
C SER A 114 -23.81 9.90 -2.40
N ARG A 115 -23.72 11.23 -2.52
CA ARG A 115 -24.88 12.12 -2.63
C ARG A 115 -25.30 12.37 -4.08
N LEU A 116 -24.41 12.10 -5.02
CA LEU A 116 -24.62 12.38 -6.44
C LEU A 116 -25.22 11.16 -7.14
N PRO A 117 -26.15 11.35 -8.10
CA PRO A 117 -26.76 10.25 -8.85
C PRO A 117 -25.83 9.75 -9.96
N MET A 118 -24.70 9.15 -9.60
CA MET A 118 -23.66 8.68 -10.54
C MET A 118 -24.15 7.58 -11.50
N SER A 119 -25.22 6.87 -11.15
CA SER A 119 -25.84 5.88 -12.04
C SER A 119 -26.37 6.50 -13.34
N LEU A 120 -26.80 7.77 -13.30
CA LEU A 120 -27.38 8.49 -14.44
C LEU A 120 -26.35 8.96 -15.48
N LEU A 121 -25.05 8.80 -15.20
CA LEU A 121 -23.95 9.15 -16.12
C LEU A 121 -23.64 8.02 -17.12
N HIS A 122 -24.00 6.78 -16.80
CA HIS A 122 -23.56 5.59 -17.55
C HIS A 122 -24.55 5.18 -18.66
N ASP A 123 -25.69 5.86 -18.79
CA ASP A 123 -26.68 5.64 -19.86
C ASP A 123 -26.27 6.30 -21.18
N ARG A 124 -25.01 6.12 -21.57
CA ARG A 124 -24.66 6.20 -22.99
C ARG A 124 -25.17 4.91 -23.61
N ILE A 125 -26.45 4.98 -24.01
CA ILE A 125 -27.04 4.23 -25.11
C ILE A 125 -25.89 3.81 -26.02
N ARG A 126 -25.50 2.53 -26.01
CA ARG A 126 -24.65 1.98 -27.08
C ARG A 126 -25.60 1.85 -28.26
N PRO A 127 -25.70 2.82 -29.18
CA PRO A 127 -26.80 2.85 -30.12
C PRO A 127 -26.61 1.83 -31.25
N HIS A 128 -25.52 1.05 -31.25
CA HIS A 128 -25.04 0.45 -32.48
C HIS A 128 -24.67 -1.04 -32.45
N ASN A 129 -24.81 -1.78 -31.35
CA ASN A 129 -24.37 -3.19 -31.34
C ASN A 129 -24.98 -4.08 -30.24
N SER A 130 -26.23 -3.86 -29.80
CA SER A 130 -26.97 -5.03 -29.31
C SER A 130 -27.25 -5.89 -30.53
N LYS A 131 -26.34 -6.83 -30.84
CA LYS A 131 -26.63 -7.90 -31.80
C LYS A 131 -28.05 -8.35 -31.52
N VAL A 132 -28.91 -8.30 -32.54
CA VAL A 132 -30.30 -8.78 -32.40
C VAL A 132 -30.23 -10.15 -31.74
N HIS A 133 -31.00 -10.34 -30.67
CA HIS A 133 -30.96 -11.59 -29.92
C HIS A 133 -31.58 -12.68 -30.79
N ILE A 134 -30.76 -13.32 -31.63
CA ILE A 134 -31.19 -14.26 -32.68
C ILE A 134 -31.95 -15.46 -32.12
N LEU A 135 -31.76 -15.75 -30.83
CA LEU A 135 -32.49 -16.80 -30.11
C LEU A 135 -33.98 -16.47 -29.91
N ASP A 136 -34.38 -15.20 -30.02
CA ASP A 136 -35.79 -14.80 -29.97
C ASP A 136 -36.51 -15.15 -31.29
N THR A 137 -35.77 -15.19 -32.40
CA THR A 137 -36.29 -15.51 -33.74
C THR A 137 -36.07 -16.98 -34.12
N GLU A 138 -34.92 -17.54 -33.75
CA GLU A 138 -34.45 -18.87 -34.16
C GLU A 138 -33.88 -19.62 -32.94
N THR A 139 -34.67 -20.53 -32.36
CA THR A 139 -34.20 -21.37 -31.24
C THR A 139 -33.34 -22.53 -31.75
N PHE A 140 -32.44 -23.05 -30.91
CA PHE A 140 -31.52 -24.14 -31.28
C PHE A 140 -32.21 -25.39 -31.85
N GLU A 141 -33.39 -25.74 -31.35
CA GLU A 141 -34.16 -26.89 -31.81
C GLU A 141 -34.72 -26.70 -33.24
N THR A 142 -35.03 -25.44 -33.59
CA THR A 142 -35.54 -25.07 -34.92
C THR A 142 -34.42 -24.83 -35.94
N THR A 143 -33.21 -24.49 -35.50
CA THR A 143 -32.07 -24.27 -36.40
C THR A 143 -31.33 -25.55 -36.73
N PHE A 144 -31.16 -26.46 -35.76
CA PHE A 144 -30.40 -27.70 -35.95
C PHE A 144 -31.02 -28.87 -35.18
N GLY A 145 -30.99 -30.07 -35.78
CA GLY A 145 -31.51 -31.30 -35.17
C GLY A 145 -32.80 -31.84 -35.82
N PRO A 146 -33.48 -32.80 -35.17
CA PRO A 146 -34.60 -33.53 -35.78
C PRO A 146 -35.84 -32.66 -36.02
N LYS A 147 -36.00 -31.55 -35.29
CA LYS A 147 -37.07 -30.56 -35.51
C LYS A 147 -36.60 -29.32 -36.27
N SER A 148 -35.48 -29.41 -36.98
CA SER A 148 -34.93 -28.29 -37.75
C SER A 148 -35.89 -27.83 -38.86
N GLN A 149 -36.29 -26.56 -38.77
CA GLN A 149 -37.13 -25.87 -39.73
C GLN A 149 -36.30 -25.03 -40.71
N ARG A 150 -35.05 -24.68 -40.34
CA ARG A 150 -34.16 -23.88 -41.19
C ARG A 150 -33.69 -24.69 -42.40
N LYS A 151 -34.12 -24.27 -43.60
CA LYS A 151 -33.73 -24.91 -44.88
C LYS A 151 -32.66 -24.16 -45.67
N ARG A 152 -32.51 -22.84 -45.45
CA ARG A 152 -31.53 -22.00 -46.15
C ARG A 152 -30.66 -21.24 -45.16
N PRO A 153 -29.37 -21.02 -45.45
CA PRO A 153 -28.51 -20.16 -44.64
C PRO A 153 -28.79 -18.68 -44.95
N ASN A 154 -28.71 -17.83 -43.92
CA ASN A 154 -28.62 -16.39 -44.11
C ASN A 154 -27.16 -16.07 -44.47
N LEU A 155 -26.88 -15.92 -45.76
CA LEU A 155 -25.56 -15.54 -46.27
C LEU A 155 -25.43 -14.02 -46.24
N SER A 156 -24.22 -13.53 -45.96
CA SER A 156 -23.88 -12.11 -46.07
C SER A 156 -23.56 -11.68 -47.51
N ALA A 157 -23.40 -12.64 -48.42
CA ALA A 157 -23.07 -12.45 -49.83
C ALA A 157 -24.32 -12.59 -50.70
N SER A 158 -24.52 -11.65 -51.64
CA SER A 158 -25.60 -11.71 -52.64
C SER A 158 -25.23 -12.61 -53.82
N ASP A 159 -23.95 -12.54 -54.25
CA ASP A 159 -23.47 -13.14 -55.49
C ASP A 159 -22.32 -14.12 -55.25
N VAL A 160 -22.18 -15.09 -56.15
CA VAL A 160 -21.11 -16.10 -56.08
C VAL A 160 -19.73 -15.47 -56.15
N GLN A 161 -19.56 -14.40 -56.92
CA GLN A 161 -18.31 -13.62 -56.97
C GLN A 161 -17.97 -13.02 -55.61
N SER A 162 -18.93 -12.36 -54.95
CA SER A 162 -18.72 -11.80 -53.61
C SER A 162 -18.42 -12.86 -52.54
N LEU A 163 -18.95 -14.08 -52.70
CA LEU A 163 -18.62 -15.20 -51.81
C LEU A 163 -17.18 -15.68 -52.05
N LEU A 164 -16.73 -15.72 -53.31
CA LEU A 164 -15.36 -16.09 -53.67
C LEU A 164 -14.35 -15.09 -53.08
N GLU A 165 -14.60 -13.79 -53.24
CA GLU A 165 -13.75 -12.73 -52.69
C GLU A 165 -13.63 -12.82 -51.16
N ASN A 166 -14.76 -13.08 -50.47
CA ASN A 166 -14.76 -13.28 -49.02
C ASN A 166 -14.00 -14.55 -48.61
N ALA A 167 -14.09 -15.63 -49.40
CA ALA A 167 -13.36 -16.85 -49.15
C ALA A 167 -11.85 -16.66 -49.34
N GLU A 168 -11.42 -15.94 -50.39
CA GLU A 168 -10.02 -15.59 -50.62
C GLU A 168 -9.47 -14.68 -49.53
N ALA A 169 -10.22 -13.66 -49.11
CA ALA A 169 -9.85 -12.80 -47.99
C ALA A 169 -9.74 -13.59 -46.67
N SER A 170 -10.68 -14.50 -46.40
CA SER A 170 -10.64 -15.37 -45.22
C SER A 170 -9.45 -16.34 -45.27
N ALA A 171 -9.13 -16.89 -46.44
CA ALA A 171 -7.97 -17.77 -46.62
C ALA A 171 -6.66 -16.99 -46.45
N GLY A 172 -6.57 -15.75 -46.93
CA GLY A 172 -5.42 -14.87 -46.72
C GLY A 172 -5.26 -14.40 -45.27
N THR A 173 -6.35 -14.30 -44.52
CA THR A 173 -6.34 -13.94 -43.09
C THR A 173 -6.06 -15.13 -42.18
N TYR A 174 -6.27 -16.35 -42.69
CA TYR A 174 -6.08 -17.58 -41.91
C TYR A 174 -4.59 -17.84 -41.63
N ASP A 175 -4.30 -18.06 -40.36
CA ASP A 175 -2.95 -18.28 -39.84
C ASP A 175 -2.92 -19.64 -39.15
N GLN A 176 -2.22 -20.60 -39.75
CA GLN A 176 -2.09 -21.98 -39.24
C GLN A 176 -1.53 -22.02 -37.81
N GLY A 177 -0.67 -21.08 -37.43
CA GLY A 177 -0.07 -21.05 -36.09
C GLY A 177 -1.05 -20.64 -34.99
N LYS A 178 -2.16 -19.99 -35.34
CA LYS A 178 -3.22 -19.58 -34.39
C LYS A 178 -4.37 -20.57 -34.33
N ASP A 179 -4.42 -21.52 -35.26
CA ASP A 179 -5.43 -22.57 -35.26
C ASP A 179 -5.10 -23.61 -34.19
N ARG A 180 -5.94 -23.66 -33.15
CA ARG A 180 -5.79 -24.60 -32.03
C ARG A 180 -6.36 -25.98 -32.35
N ASP A 181 -7.22 -26.06 -33.36
CA ASP A 181 -7.90 -27.28 -33.78
C ASP A 181 -7.14 -28.00 -34.90
N LEU A 182 -6.10 -27.36 -35.45
CA LEU A 182 -5.18 -27.98 -36.41
C LEU A 182 -4.43 -29.15 -35.74
N VAL A 183 -4.74 -30.36 -36.20
CA VAL A 183 -4.06 -31.58 -35.75
C VAL A 183 -2.69 -31.66 -36.43
N MET A 184 -1.63 -31.37 -35.67
CA MET A 184 -0.25 -31.60 -36.11
C MET A 184 0.23 -33.00 -35.70
N GLU A 185 1.17 -33.56 -36.44
CA GLU A 185 1.85 -34.80 -36.05
C GLU A 185 2.61 -34.59 -34.73
N ASP A 186 2.38 -35.47 -33.74
CA ASP A 186 3.05 -35.38 -32.44
C ASP A 186 4.53 -35.75 -32.61
N THR A 187 5.39 -34.74 -32.66
CA THR A 187 6.85 -34.90 -32.73
C THR A 187 7.45 -35.54 -31.48
N GLY A 188 6.64 -35.73 -30.41
CA GLY A 188 7.06 -36.31 -29.14
C GLY A 188 7.88 -35.36 -28.27
N VAL A 189 8.18 -34.15 -28.75
CA VAL A 189 8.89 -33.10 -28.01
C VAL A 189 7.86 -32.20 -27.34
N ARG A 190 8.02 -31.98 -26.03
CA ARG A 190 7.17 -31.08 -25.24
C ARG A 190 8.04 -30.13 -24.43
N ASP A 191 7.56 -28.91 -24.28
CA ASP A 191 8.21 -27.91 -23.43
C ASP A 191 8.19 -28.36 -21.95
N GLU A 192 9.27 -28.04 -21.22
CA GLU A 192 9.35 -28.31 -19.79
C GLU A 192 8.27 -27.50 -19.04
N ALA A 193 7.75 -28.06 -17.94
CA ALA A 193 6.73 -27.40 -17.16
C ALA A 193 7.27 -26.13 -16.49
N ARG A 194 6.57 -25.01 -16.69
CA ARG A 194 6.86 -23.73 -16.03
C ARG A 194 6.99 -23.86 -14.51
N GLU A 195 8.12 -23.40 -13.99
CA GLU A 195 8.44 -23.48 -12.56
C GLU A 195 7.43 -22.71 -11.68
N GLU A 196 7.17 -23.22 -10.47
CA GLU A 196 6.27 -22.54 -9.53
C GLU A 196 6.81 -21.19 -9.03
N ILE A 197 8.12 -20.95 -9.16
CA ILE A 197 8.72 -19.73 -8.66
C ILE A 197 8.23 -18.49 -9.42
N TYR A 198 7.93 -18.62 -10.71
CA TYR A 198 7.38 -17.56 -11.54
C TYR A 198 5.94 -17.18 -11.17
N LYS A 199 5.25 -18.03 -10.40
CA LYS A 199 3.91 -17.74 -9.84
C LYS A 199 3.97 -16.91 -8.55
N LYS A 200 5.16 -16.58 -8.04
CA LYS A 200 5.30 -15.69 -6.87
C LYS A 200 4.76 -14.30 -7.18
N GLY A 201 4.13 -13.68 -6.18
CA GLY A 201 3.41 -12.41 -6.35
C GLY A 201 1.95 -12.55 -6.81
N GLN A 202 1.56 -13.72 -7.34
CA GLN A 202 0.19 -13.99 -7.81
C GLN A 202 -0.67 -14.76 -6.78
N SER A 203 -0.14 -15.02 -5.58
CA SER A 203 -0.83 -15.81 -4.57
C SER A 203 -2.10 -15.12 -4.04
N LYS A 204 -3.19 -15.89 -3.88
CA LYS A 204 -4.46 -15.44 -3.27
C LYS A 204 -4.25 -14.74 -1.92
N ARG A 205 -3.25 -15.14 -1.14
CA ARG A 205 -2.91 -14.48 0.12
C ARG A 205 -2.48 -13.03 -0.12
N ILE A 206 -1.55 -12.80 -1.05
CA ILE A 206 -1.00 -11.47 -1.35
C ILE A 206 -2.09 -10.57 -1.93
N TRP A 207 -2.91 -11.10 -2.84
CA TRP A 207 -4.08 -10.41 -3.37
C TRP A 207 -5.10 -10.06 -2.28
N GLY A 208 -5.33 -10.96 -1.32
CA GLY A 208 -6.16 -10.68 -0.16
C GLY A 208 -5.62 -9.54 0.72
N GLU A 209 -4.30 -9.41 0.86
CA GLU A 209 -3.67 -8.28 1.54
C GLU A 209 -3.79 -6.98 0.72
N LEU A 210 -3.58 -7.04 -0.60
CA LEU A 210 -3.76 -5.90 -1.50
C LEU A 210 -5.16 -5.31 -1.38
N TYR A 211 -6.21 -6.14 -1.48
CA TYR A 211 -7.58 -5.64 -1.41
C TYR A 211 -7.93 -5.05 -0.03
N LYS A 212 -7.32 -5.53 1.07
CA LYS A 212 -7.46 -4.90 2.40
C LYS A 212 -6.82 -3.51 2.43
N VAL A 213 -5.63 -3.36 1.86
CA VAL A 213 -4.92 -2.07 1.75
C VAL A 213 -5.74 -1.11 0.89
N ILE A 214 -6.18 -1.57 -0.28
CA ILE A 214 -7.05 -0.79 -1.16
C ILE A 214 -8.31 -0.39 -0.42
N ASP A 215 -8.95 -1.26 0.36
CA ASP A 215 -10.18 -0.92 1.07
C ASP A 215 -9.99 0.06 2.23
N SER A 216 -8.89 -0.10 2.97
CA SER A 216 -8.61 0.73 4.15
C SER A 216 -8.00 2.10 3.82
N SER A 217 -7.50 2.29 2.59
CA SER A 217 -6.90 3.54 2.13
C SER A 217 -7.92 4.51 1.54
N ASP A 218 -7.67 5.80 1.73
CA ASP A 218 -8.37 6.91 1.09
C ASP A 218 -7.63 7.36 -0.17
N VAL A 219 -6.30 7.34 -0.10
CA VAL A 219 -5.37 7.65 -1.20
C VAL A 219 -4.53 6.42 -1.48
N ILE A 220 -4.39 6.05 -2.74
CA ILE A 220 -3.61 4.92 -3.21
C ILE A 220 -2.45 5.46 -4.04
N VAL A 221 -1.25 5.05 -3.67
CA VAL A 221 0.00 5.46 -4.30
C VAL A 221 0.59 4.24 -4.98
N GLN A 222 0.64 4.28 -6.31
CA GLN A 222 1.25 3.22 -7.11
C GLN A 222 2.70 3.58 -7.41
N VAL A 223 3.61 2.82 -6.82
CA VAL A 223 5.05 3.00 -7.00
C VAL A 223 5.51 2.22 -8.23
N LEU A 224 6.15 2.93 -9.14
CA LEU A 224 6.71 2.44 -10.42
C LEU A 224 8.24 2.52 -10.38
N ASP A 225 8.91 1.66 -11.14
CA ASP A 225 10.37 1.73 -11.33
C ASP A 225 10.69 2.65 -12.52
N ALA A 226 11.51 3.67 -12.34
CA ALA A 226 11.83 4.67 -13.37
C ALA A 226 12.48 4.07 -14.62
N ARG A 227 13.14 2.90 -14.50
CA ARG A 227 13.82 2.22 -15.62
C ARG A 227 12.84 1.63 -16.62
N ASP A 228 11.72 1.10 -16.13
CA ASP A 228 10.62 0.56 -16.95
C ASP A 228 9.27 0.82 -16.25
N PRO A 229 8.71 2.04 -16.41
CA PRO A 229 7.49 2.42 -15.71
C PRO A 229 6.27 1.68 -16.24
N VAL A 230 6.24 1.38 -17.55
CA VAL A 230 5.12 0.69 -18.20
C VAL A 230 5.09 -0.78 -17.80
N GLY A 231 6.24 -1.47 -17.77
CA GLY A 231 6.32 -2.87 -17.37
C GLY A 231 6.04 -3.12 -15.88
N THR A 232 6.21 -2.09 -15.03
CA THR A 232 5.89 -2.13 -13.59
C THR A 232 4.55 -1.49 -13.23
N ARG A 233 3.79 -1.02 -14.22
CA ARG A 233 2.42 -0.51 -14.08
C ARG A 233 1.42 -1.68 -14.04
N SER A 234 0.28 -1.48 -13.38
CA SER A 234 -0.75 -2.52 -13.26
C SER A 234 -2.14 -1.99 -13.70
N PRO A 235 -2.41 -1.99 -15.02
CA PRO A 235 -3.67 -1.50 -15.58
C PRO A 235 -4.91 -2.20 -15.00
N HIS A 236 -4.76 -3.44 -14.55
CA HIS A 236 -5.83 -4.20 -13.91
C HIS A 236 -6.30 -3.56 -12.61
N VAL A 237 -5.37 -3.14 -11.74
CA VAL A 237 -5.72 -2.50 -10.46
C VAL A 237 -6.33 -1.13 -10.71
N GLU A 238 -5.81 -0.39 -11.68
CA GLU A 238 -6.35 0.91 -12.09
C GLU A 238 -7.79 0.78 -12.61
N SER A 239 -8.04 -0.21 -13.47
CA SER A 239 -9.38 -0.52 -13.99
C SER A 239 -10.34 -0.94 -12.88
N TYR A 240 -9.86 -1.73 -11.92
CA TYR A 240 -10.63 -2.10 -10.73
C TYR A 240 -10.99 -0.87 -9.88
N LEU A 241 -10.04 0.04 -9.63
CA LEU A 241 -10.28 1.26 -8.86
C LEU A 241 -11.27 2.19 -9.55
N LYS A 242 -11.13 2.39 -10.87
CA LYS A 242 -12.05 3.20 -11.68
C LYS A 242 -13.49 2.66 -11.63
N LYS A 243 -13.67 1.33 -11.69
CA LYS A 243 -14.99 0.68 -11.71
C LYS A 243 -15.63 0.58 -10.33
N GLU A 244 -14.88 0.06 -9.35
CA GLU A 244 -15.43 -0.34 -8.05
C GLU A 244 -15.25 0.73 -6.97
N LYS A 245 -14.20 1.56 -7.06
CA LYS A 245 -13.80 2.51 -6.00
C LYS A 245 -13.43 3.90 -6.53
N PRO A 246 -14.30 4.57 -7.33
CA PRO A 246 -14.00 5.86 -7.96
C PRO A 246 -13.78 7.02 -6.99
N TRP A 247 -14.16 6.89 -5.71
CA TRP A 247 -13.94 7.92 -4.68
C TRP A 247 -12.52 7.89 -4.09
N LYS A 248 -11.69 6.92 -4.48
CA LYS A 248 -10.30 6.79 -4.02
C LYS A 248 -9.37 7.51 -4.96
N HIS A 249 -8.41 8.22 -4.39
CA HIS A 249 -7.42 8.99 -5.15
C HIS A 249 -6.29 8.06 -5.58
N LEU A 250 -5.94 8.03 -6.87
CA LEU A 250 -4.81 7.26 -7.39
C LEU A 250 -3.70 8.21 -7.84
N ILE A 251 -2.47 7.96 -7.38
CA ILE A 251 -1.29 8.79 -7.67
C ILE A 251 -0.14 7.86 -8.06
N PHE A 252 0.67 8.27 -9.03
CA PHE A 252 1.88 7.56 -9.41
C PHE A 252 3.12 8.15 -8.76
N VAL A 253 4.03 7.26 -8.33
CA VAL A 253 5.36 7.63 -7.84
C VAL A 253 6.38 6.87 -8.65
N LEU A 254 7.12 7.60 -9.48
CA LEU A 254 8.26 7.08 -10.22
C LEU A 254 9.47 7.04 -9.29
N ASN A 255 9.85 5.87 -8.82
CA ASN A 255 10.98 5.69 -7.91
C ASN A 255 12.23 5.19 -8.64
N LYS A 256 13.40 5.33 -8.03
CA LYS A 256 14.73 5.00 -8.59
C LYS A 256 15.18 5.92 -9.73
N CYS A 257 14.82 7.20 -9.66
CA CYS A 257 15.25 8.21 -10.63
C CYS A 257 16.78 8.42 -10.68
N ASP A 258 17.53 7.90 -9.69
CA ASP A 258 18.99 7.89 -9.67
C ASP A 258 19.63 6.92 -10.68
N LEU A 259 18.86 5.93 -11.16
CA LEU A 259 19.33 4.92 -12.11
C LEU A 259 19.06 5.27 -13.58
N VAL A 260 18.47 6.44 -13.84
CA VAL A 260 17.99 6.86 -15.16
C VAL A 260 18.43 8.30 -15.41
N PRO A 261 18.73 8.72 -16.67
CA PRO A 261 19.02 10.11 -16.96
C PRO A 261 17.88 11.05 -16.55
N THR A 262 18.21 12.29 -16.21
CA THR A 262 17.25 13.30 -15.74
C THR A 262 16.22 13.66 -16.81
N TRP A 263 16.62 13.78 -18.08
CA TRP A 263 15.71 14.06 -19.20
C TRP A 263 14.66 12.95 -19.36
N ALA A 264 15.06 11.69 -19.23
CA ALA A 264 14.17 10.54 -19.39
C ALA A 264 13.15 10.50 -18.24
N THR A 265 13.60 10.78 -17.01
CA THR A 265 12.71 10.93 -15.85
C THR A 265 11.69 12.06 -16.07
N LYS A 266 12.13 13.24 -16.53
CA LYS A 266 11.25 14.39 -16.82
C LYS A 266 10.19 14.04 -17.87
N ARG A 267 10.60 13.34 -18.95
CA ARG A 267 9.69 12.89 -20.01
C ARG A 267 8.70 11.84 -19.52
N TRP A 268 9.13 10.84 -18.75
CA TRP A 268 8.23 9.85 -18.16
C TRP A 268 7.19 10.47 -17.24
N VAL A 269 7.58 11.46 -16.41
CA VAL A 269 6.61 12.21 -15.59
C VAL A 269 5.59 12.92 -16.48
N ALA A 270 6.02 13.56 -17.57
CA ALA A 270 5.10 14.25 -18.49
C ALA A 270 4.11 13.28 -19.17
N VAL A 271 4.57 12.11 -19.61
CA VAL A 271 3.72 11.07 -20.25
C VAL A 271 2.70 10.53 -19.25
N LEU A 272 3.15 10.13 -18.05
CA LEU A 272 2.28 9.51 -17.05
C LEU A 272 1.31 10.51 -16.40
N SER A 273 1.68 11.79 -16.35
CA SER A 273 0.83 12.88 -15.83
C SER A 273 -0.43 13.13 -16.67
N GLN A 274 -0.47 12.65 -17.91
CA GLN A 274 -1.69 12.67 -18.73
C GLN A 274 -2.78 11.75 -18.18
N ASP A 275 -2.39 10.65 -17.52
CA ASP A 275 -3.32 9.68 -16.96
C ASP A 275 -3.64 9.98 -15.48
N TYR A 276 -2.60 10.17 -14.66
CA TYR A 276 -2.73 10.42 -13.23
C TYR A 276 -1.59 11.30 -12.71
N PRO A 277 -1.82 12.09 -11.64
CA PRO A 277 -0.77 12.86 -11.00
C PRO A 277 0.46 11.99 -10.69
N THR A 278 1.61 12.36 -11.24
CA THR A 278 2.85 11.58 -11.15
C THR A 278 3.96 12.40 -10.50
N LEU A 279 4.66 11.79 -9.53
CA LEU A 279 5.82 12.40 -8.86
C LEU A 279 7.08 11.56 -9.09
N ALA A 280 8.20 12.19 -9.42
CA ALA A 280 9.51 11.57 -9.39
C ALA A 280 10.05 11.51 -7.96
N PHE A 281 10.74 10.42 -7.62
CA PHE A 281 11.20 10.14 -6.27
C PHE A 281 12.51 9.36 -6.28
N HIS A 282 13.40 9.73 -5.35
CA HIS A 282 14.57 8.93 -5.01
C HIS A 282 14.53 8.60 -3.52
N ALA A 283 14.30 7.32 -3.22
CA ALA A 283 14.19 6.84 -1.85
C ALA A 283 15.58 6.61 -1.22
N SER A 284 16.07 7.64 -0.54
CA SER A 284 17.25 7.55 0.35
C SER A 284 16.93 8.11 1.73
N LEU A 285 17.66 7.68 2.76
CA LEU A 285 17.55 8.25 4.11
C LEU A 285 18.41 9.52 4.26
N THR A 286 19.49 9.62 3.51
CA THR A 286 20.48 10.70 3.62
C THR A 286 20.19 11.82 2.62
N ASN A 287 20.00 11.46 1.35
CA ASN A 287 19.77 12.42 0.27
C ASN A 287 18.54 12.06 -0.55
N PRO A 288 17.31 12.30 -0.04
CA PRO A 288 16.10 12.01 -0.77
C PRO A 288 15.74 13.08 -1.81
N PHE A 289 15.21 12.65 -2.95
CA PHE A 289 14.59 13.53 -3.94
C PHE A 289 13.06 13.36 -3.92
N GLY A 290 12.31 14.45 -4.06
CA GLY A 290 10.85 14.43 -4.14
C GLY A 290 10.11 14.30 -2.80
N LYS A 291 10.82 14.20 -1.67
CA LYS A 291 10.21 14.09 -0.33
C LYS A 291 9.29 15.27 0.02
N GLY A 292 9.75 16.51 -0.16
CA GLY A 292 8.97 17.71 0.15
C GLY A 292 7.70 17.81 -0.69
N ALA A 293 7.85 17.63 -2.01
CA ALA A 293 6.76 17.54 -2.98
C ALA A 293 5.69 16.50 -2.57
N PHE A 294 6.12 15.31 -2.18
CA PHE A 294 5.20 14.24 -1.77
C PHE A 294 4.46 14.59 -0.47
N ILE A 295 5.15 15.17 0.53
CA ILE A 295 4.53 15.60 1.78
C ILE A 295 3.52 16.73 1.52
N GLN A 296 3.85 17.69 0.64
CA GLN A 296 2.94 18.77 0.26
C GLN A 296 1.66 18.22 -0.36
N LEU A 297 1.78 17.28 -1.30
CA LEU A 297 0.63 16.61 -1.92
C LEU A 297 -0.22 15.88 -0.87
N LEU A 298 0.39 15.15 0.06
CA LEU A 298 -0.34 14.50 1.15
C LEU A 298 -1.04 15.50 2.08
N ARG A 299 -0.45 16.68 2.35
CA ARG A 299 -1.08 17.74 3.12
C ARG A 299 -2.28 18.33 2.39
N GLN A 300 -2.22 18.47 1.06
CA GLN A 300 -3.37 18.90 0.24
C GLN A 300 -4.54 17.91 0.39
N PHE A 301 -4.30 16.60 0.26
CA PHE A 301 -5.32 15.59 0.56
C PHE A 301 -5.79 15.65 2.02
N GLY A 302 -4.88 15.94 2.95
CA GLY A 302 -5.12 16.28 4.37
C GLY A 302 -6.16 17.39 4.59
N LYS A 303 -6.07 18.45 3.79
CA LYS A 303 -7.01 19.58 3.81
C LYS A 303 -8.34 19.20 3.17
N LEU A 304 -8.28 18.50 2.04
CA LEU A 304 -9.45 18.08 1.25
C LEU A 304 -10.39 17.15 2.02
N HIS A 305 -9.87 16.19 2.80
CA HIS A 305 -10.67 15.32 3.68
C HIS A 305 -10.71 15.86 5.12
N THR A 306 -11.28 17.05 5.31
CA THR A 306 -11.44 17.66 6.64
C THR A 306 -12.50 16.96 7.50
N ASP A 307 -13.48 16.33 6.84
CA ASP A 307 -14.55 15.55 7.47
C ASP A 307 -14.02 14.29 8.17
N LYS A 308 -12.90 13.75 7.68
CA LYS A 308 -12.21 12.61 8.28
C LYS A 308 -11.16 13.09 9.28
N LYS A 309 -11.18 12.46 10.45
CA LYS A 309 -10.19 12.72 11.51
C LYS A 309 -8.76 12.38 11.07
N GLN A 310 -8.63 11.34 10.25
CA GLN A 310 -7.36 10.80 9.78
C GLN A 310 -7.52 10.27 8.35
N ILE A 311 -6.43 10.32 7.59
CA ILE A 311 -6.35 9.83 6.21
C ILE A 311 -5.36 8.69 6.15
N SER A 312 -5.73 7.64 5.43
CA SER A 312 -4.87 6.48 5.19
C SER A 312 -4.38 6.45 3.75
N VAL A 313 -3.07 6.34 3.55
CA VAL A 313 -2.39 6.32 2.25
C VAL A 313 -1.80 4.93 2.03
N GLY A 314 -2.30 4.19 1.04
CA GLY A 314 -1.84 2.85 0.72
C GLY A 314 -0.79 2.84 -0.39
N PHE A 315 0.34 2.15 -0.18
CA PHE A 315 1.37 1.96 -1.21
C PHE A 315 1.16 0.63 -1.92
N ILE A 316 0.98 0.66 -3.24
CA ILE A 316 0.83 -0.52 -4.10
C ILE A 316 1.91 -0.52 -5.20
N GLY A 317 2.14 -1.66 -5.85
CA GLY A 317 3.10 -1.78 -6.95
C GLY A 317 3.87 -3.10 -6.95
N TYR A 318 4.66 -3.33 -8.00
CA TYR A 318 5.45 -4.55 -8.19
C TYR A 318 6.43 -4.80 -7.04
N PRO A 319 6.88 -6.04 -6.80
CA PRO A 319 8.02 -6.31 -5.93
C PRO A 319 9.25 -5.48 -6.33
N ASN A 320 10.13 -5.17 -5.37
CA ASN A 320 11.40 -4.46 -5.62
C ASN A 320 11.36 -3.05 -6.26
N VAL A 321 10.18 -2.45 -6.49
CA VAL A 321 10.05 -1.05 -6.93
C VAL A 321 10.45 -0.02 -5.86
N GLY A 322 10.51 -0.44 -4.58
CA GLY A 322 10.95 0.41 -3.47
C GLY A 322 9.86 1.00 -2.57
N LYS A 323 8.66 0.40 -2.52
CA LYS A 323 7.53 0.83 -1.65
C LYS A 323 7.95 1.11 -0.19
N SER A 324 8.54 0.11 0.47
CA SER A 324 8.99 0.23 1.86
C SER A 324 10.15 1.23 2.03
N SER A 325 10.98 1.43 1.00
CA SER A 325 12.04 2.44 1.00
C SER A 325 11.47 3.85 0.94
N VAL A 326 10.47 4.10 0.10
CA VAL A 326 9.75 5.39 0.04
C VAL A 326 9.17 5.75 1.41
N ILE A 327 8.55 4.78 2.09
CA ILE A 327 8.00 4.99 3.44
C ILE A 327 9.09 5.35 4.46
N ASN A 328 10.23 4.65 4.42
CA ASN A 328 11.37 4.95 5.30
C ASN A 328 11.94 6.34 5.07
N THR A 329 12.03 6.77 3.80
CA THR A 329 12.45 8.13 3.42
C THR A 329 11.47 9.20 3.91
N LEU A 330 10.16 8.96 3.77
CA LEU A 330 9.14 9.88 4.29
C LEU A 330 9.24 10.02 5.81
N ARG A 331 9.54 8.93 6.51
CA ARG A 331 9.76 8.92 7.97
C ARG A 331 11.15 9.40 8.42
N SER A 332 12.08 9.64 7.49
CA SER A 332 13.51 9.88 7.79
C SER A 332 14.15 8.82 8.72
N LYS A 333 13.59 7.62 8.78
CA LYS A 333 14.03 6.54 9.68
C LYS A 333 13.69 5.19 9.09
N LYS A 334 14.52 4.18 9.37
CA LYS A 334 14.22 2.78 9.06
C LYS A 334 13.09 2.25 9.94
N VAL A 335 11.88 2.21 9.40
CA VAL A 335 10.67 1.68 10.04
C VAL A 335 10.28 0.34 9.43
N CYS A 336 10.26 0.26 8.10
CA CYS A 336 10.04 -0.96 7.34
C CYS A 336 11.35 -1.70 7.10
N ASN A 337 11.30 -3.03 7.09
CA ASN A 337 12.40 -3.85 6.59
C ASN A 337 12.53 -3.66 5.07
N VAL A 338 13.77 -3.51 4.61
CA VAL A 338 14.12 -3.33 3.19
C VAL A 338 15.30 -4.23 2.87
N ALA A 339 15.22 -4.91 1.74
CA ALA A 339 16.27 -5.76 1.19
C ALA A 339 16.20 -5.67 -0.35
N PRO A 340 17.32 -5.90 -1.07
CA PRO A 340 17.32 -5.98 -2.54
C PRO A 340 16.63 -7.25 -3.08
N ILE A 341 16.08 -8.07 -2.18
CA ILE A 341 15.49 -9.37 -2.47
C ILE A 341 13.96 -9.22 -2.52
N ALA A 342 13.33 -9.84 -3.53
CA ALA A 342 11.88 -9.84 -3.65
C ALA A 342 11.20 -10.56 -2.47
N GLY A 343 10.08 -10.00 -2.00
CA GLY A 343 9.24 -10.64 -0.99
C GLY A 343 9.65 -10.43 0.48
N GLU A 344 10.45 -9.39 0.76
CA GLU A 344 10.78 -8.97 2.13
C GLU A 344 9.50 -8.59 2.92
N THR A 345 8.67 -7.72 2.34
CA THR A 345 7.36 -7.35 2.90
C THR A 345 6.33 -8.43 2.60
N LYS A 346 5.81 -9.11 3.63
CA LYS A 346 4.88 -10.26 3.52
C LYS A 346 3.46 -9.98 4.00
N VAL A 347 3.27 -8.94 4.80
CA VAL A 347 2.01 -8.58 5.46
C VAL A 347 1.94 -7.06 5.49
N TRP A 348 0.73 -6.51 5.34
CA TRP A 348 0.53 -5.08 5.45
C TRP A 348 0.80 -4.54 6.87
N GLN A 349 1.20 -3.28 6.97
CA GLN A 349 1.50 -2.61 8.24
C GLN A 349 1.11 -1.14 8.20
N TYR A 350 0.58 -0.63 9.32
CA TYR A 350 0.26 0.79 9.51
C TYR A 350 1.45 1.54 10.08
N ILE A 351 1.77 2.67 9.47
CA ILE A 351 2.89 3.53 9.85
C ILE A 351 2.40 4.97 9.95
N THR A 352 2.65 5.62 11.07
CA THR A 352 2.16 6.98 11.34
C THR A 352 3.14 8.01 10.79
N LEU A 353 2.80 8.79 9.77
CA LEU A 353 3.69 9.87 9.29
C LEU A 353 3.51 11.13 10.15
N MET A 354 2.26 11.61 10.22
CA MET A 354 1.81 12.74 11.04
C MET A 354 0.63 12.29 11.89
N ARG A 355 0.17 13.10 12.85
CA ARG A 355 -0.99 12.77 13.69
C ARG A 355 -2.27 12.47 12.89
N ARG A 356 -2.42 13.08 11.71
CA ARG A 356 -3.57 12.89 10.81
C ARG A 356 -3.34 11.91 9.66
N ILE A 357 -2.10 11.56 9.33
CA ILE A 357 -1.77 10.80 8.10
C ILE A 357 -1.12 9.46 8.46
N PHE A 358 -1.77 8.38 8.05
CA PHE A 358 -1.27 7.01 8.15
C PHE A 358 -0.84 6.49 6.79
N LEU A 359 0.32 5.85 6.74
CA LEU A 359 0.85 5.14 5.59
C LEU A 359 0.61 3.64 5.78
N ILE A 360 0.27 2.94 4.72
CA ILE A 360 0.05 1.50 4.72
C ILE A 360 1.02 0.88 3.71
N ASP A 361 1.95 0.07 4.20
CA ASP A 361 2.86 -0.71 3.36
C ASP A 361 2.16 -2.01 2.92
N CYS A 362 2.33 -2.39 1.65
CA CYS A 362 1.71 -3.59 1.06
C CYS A 362 2.79 -4.52 0.48
N PRO A 363 2.64 -5.85 0.57
CA PRO A 363 3.46 -6.75 -0.22
C PRO A 363 3.36 -6.42 -1.72
N GLY A 364 4.44 -6.70 -2.47
CA GLY A 364 4.44 -6.53 -3.93
C GLY A 364 3.50 -7.50 -4.62
N VAL A 365 2.73 -7.00 -5.59
CA VAL A 365 1.76 -7.77 -6.37
C VAL A 365 2.16 -7.84 -7.82
N VAL A 366 1.90 -8.98 -8.43
CA VAL A 366 2.12 -9.21 -9.87
C VAL A 366 0.82 -9.75 -10.44
N TYR A 367 0.36 -9.13 -11.52
CA TYR A 367 -0.79 -9.64 -12.26
C TYR A 367 -0.35 -10.80 -13.15
N PRO A 368 -1.14 -11.88 -13.28
CA PRO A 368 -0.91 -12.89 -14.31
C PRO A 368 -1.22 -12.29 -15.68
N SER A 369 -0.26 -11.54 -16.21
CA SER A 369 -0.21 -11.12 -17.61
C SER A 369 0.46 -12.21 -18.44
N GLU A 370 0.37 -12.12 -19.76
CA GLU A 370 1.13 -12.93 -20.73
C GLU A 370 2.62 -12.53 -20.79
N ASP A 371 3.20 -12.18 -19.63
CA ASP A 371 4.61 -11.86 -19.50
C ASP A 371 5.44 -13.13 -19.64
N THR A 372 6.52 -13.03 -20.42
CA THR A 372 7.54 -14.07 -20.55
C THR A 372 8.23 -14.33 -19.21
N GLU A 373 8.86 -15.52 -19.05
CA GLU A 373 9.60 -15.82 -17.83
C GLU A 373 10.78 -14.86 -17.61
N THR A 374 11.46 -14.49 -18.70
CA THR A 374 12.57 -13.54 -18.71
C THR A 374 12.11 -12.17 -18.20
N ASP A 375 10.96 -11.66 -18.65
CA ASP A 375 10.45 -10.36 -18.18
C ASP A 375 10.12 -10.37 -16.68
N VAL A 376 9.59 -11.48 -16.15
CA VAL A 376 9.30 -11.61 -14.71
C VAL A 376 10.60 -11.59 -13.88
N VAL A 377 11.68 -12.20 -14.37
CA VAL A 377 13.00 -12.18 -13.73
C VAL A 377 13.61 -10.78 -13.78
N LEU A 378 13.59 -10.12 -14.94
CA LEU A 378 14.18 -8.81 -15.15
C LEU A 378 13.46 -7.70 -14.37
N LYS A 379 12.13 -7.81 -14.20
CA LYS A 379 11.34 -6.92 -13.33
C LYS A 379 11.63 -7.12 -11.83
N GLY A 380 12.41 -8.13 -11.44
CA GLY A 380 12.82 -8.35 -10.05
C GLY A 380 11.73 -8.94 -9.15
N VAL A 381 10.82 -9.75 -9.72
CA VAL A 381 9.75 -10.44 -8.98
C VAL A 381 10.27 -11.68 -8.26
N VAL A 382 11.22 -12.37 -8.89
CA VAL A 382 11.73 -13.68 -8.48
C VAL A 382 13.10 -13.53 -7.81
N GLN A 383 13.34 -14.40 -6.83
CA GLN A 383 14.68 -14.58 -6.24
C GLN A 383 15.57 -15.34 -7.21
N VAL A 384 16.64 -14.69 -7.66
CA VAL A 384 17.61 -15.20 -8.62
C VAL A 384 18.28 -16.50 -8.14
N GLU A 385 18.47 -16.66 -6.82
CA GLU A 385 19.16 -17.83 -6.25
C GLU A 385 18.42 -19.15 -6.48
N LYS A 386 17.10 -19.08 -6.70
CA LYS A 386 16.21 -20.24 -6.78
C LYS A 386 15.85 -20.64 -8.22
N ILE A 387 16.35 -19.91 -9.22
CA ILE A 387 16.17 -20.23 -10.64
C ILE A 387 17.12 -21.39 -10.98
N LYS A 388 16.62 -22.42 -11.68
CA LYS A 388 17.41 -23.60 -12.11
C LYS A 388 18.38 -23.24 -13.23
N SER A 389 17.87 -22.62 -14.31
CA SER A 389 18.64 -22.19 -15.48
C SER A 389 18.68 -20.66 -15.57
N PRO A 390 19.61 -19.99 -14.88
CA PRO A 390 19.75 -18.52 -14.93
C PRO A 390 20.37 -18.03 -16.25
N GLU A 391 21.03 -18.90 -17.00
CA GLU A 391 21.78 -18.61 -18.23
C GLU A 391 20.86 -18.14 -19.37
N ASP A 392 19.68 -18.76 -19.49
CA ASP A 392 18.68 -18.48 -20.53
C ASP A 392 18.19 -17.02 -20.53
N HIS A 393 18.25 -16.37 -19.36
CA HIS A 393 17.76 -15.00 -19.17
C HIS A 393 18.80 -13.93 -19.54
N ILE A 394 20.07 -14.32 -19.74
CA ILE A 394 21.18 -13.38 -19.98
C ILE A 394 21.10 -12.77 -21.37
N SER A 395 20.62 -13.51 -22.37
CA SER A 395 20.42 -12.99 -23.72
C SER A 395 19.58 -11.71 -23.72
N ALA A 396 18.46 -11.73 -22.99
CA ALA A 396 17.57 -10.57 -22.86
C ALA A 396 18.21 -9.40 -22.08
N VAL A 397 19.15 -9.66 -21.16
CA VAL A 397 19.92 -8.60 -20.48
C VAL A 397 20.84 -7.90 -21.47
N LEU A 398 21.55 -8.67 -22.30
CA LEU A 398 22.48 -8.14 -23.31
C LEU A 398 21.76 -7.37 -24.41
N GLU A 399 20.52 -7.76 -24.74
CA GLU A 399 19.67 -7.04 -25.70
C GLU A 399 19.17 -5.70 -25.14
N LYS A 400 18.77 -5.66 -23.87
CA LYS A 400 18.21 -4.45 -23.23
C LYS A 400 19.26 -3.45 -22.78
N ALA A 401 20.47 -3.89 -22.40
CA ALA A 401 21.56 -2.99 -22.03
C ALA A 401 22.48 -2.71 -23.23
N LYS A 402 22.94 -1.46 -23.34
CA LYS A 402 23.93 -1.12 -24.37
C LYS A 402 25.25 -1.86 -24.12
N PRO A 403 25.90 -2.42 -25.16
CA PRO A 403 27.18 -3.12 -25.01
C PRO A 403 28.26 -2.28 -24.31
N GLU A 404 28.30 -0.99 -24.58
CA GLU A 404 29.27 -0.08 -23.96
C GLU A 404 29.15 -0.01 -22.43
N TYR A 405 27.93 -0.05 -21.90
CA TYR A 405 27.72 -0.05 -20.45
C TYR A 405 28.21 -1.35 -19.81
N ILE A 406 27.92 -2.48 -20.45
CA ILE A 406 28.35 -3.80 -19.99
C ILE A 406 29.88 -3.91 -20.04
N SER A 407 30.49 -3.43 -21.11
CA SER A 407 31.94 -3.38 -21.27
C SER A 407 32.59 -2.51 -20.18
N LYS A 408 32.03 -1.33 -19.85
CA LYS A 408 32.53 -0.51 -18.74
C LYS A 408 32.39 -1.18 -17.37
N THR A 409 31.25 -1.83 -17.10
CA THR A 409 30.98 -2.46 -15.80
C THR A 409 31.84 -3.70 -15.56
N TYR A 410 31.94 -4.58 -16.55
CA TYR A 410 32.65 -5.85 -16.44
C TYR A 410 34.06 -5.85 -17.02
N LYS A 411 34.45 -4.79 -17.75
CA LYS A 411 35.74 -4.65 -18.44
C LYS A 411 36.01 -5.83 -19.39
N ILE A 412 35.02 -6.12 -20.22
CA ILE A 412 35.07 -7.13 -21.29
C ILE A 412 34.83 -6.38 -22.60
N ASP A 413 35.79 -6.47 -23.53
CA ASP A 413 35.78 -5.62 -24.73
C ASP A 413 34.75 -6.07 -25.77
N THR A 414 34.67 -7.38 -26.05
CA THR A 414 33.72 -7.93 -27.02
C THR A 414 33.24 -9.34 -26.65
N TRP A 415 31.97 -9.61 -26.96
CA TRP A 415 31.35 -10.94 -26.90
C TRP A 415 30.48 -11.16 -28.12
N LYS A 416 30.32 -12.41 -28.55
CA LYS A 416 29.44 -12.79 -29.66
C LYS A 416 28.06 -13.21 -29.18
N ASN A 417 28.05 -14.17 -28.25
CA ASN A 417 26.84 -14.79 -27.70
C ASN A 417 26.77 -14.59 -26.19
N ALA A 418 25.61 -14.85 -25.60
CA ALA A 418 25.44 -14.82 -24.14
C ALA A 418 26.37 -15.82 -23.43
N GLU A 419 26.58 -17.00 -24.01
CA GLU A 419 27.49 -18.02 -23.48
C GLU A 419 28.96 -17.53 -23.48
N ASP A 420 29.44 -17.01 -24.61
CA ASP A 420 30.80 -16.44 -24.74
C ASP A 420 31.04 -15.29 -23.74
N PHE A 421 30.02 -14.45 -23.50
CA PHE A 421 30.07 -13.42 -22.47
C PHE A 421 30.23 -14.01 -21.06
N LEU A 422 29.45 -15.04 -20.73
CA LEU A 422 29.49 -15.71 -19.43
C LEU A 422 30.81 -16.43 -19.18
N GLU A 423 31.37 -17.10 -20.19
CA GLU A 423 32.69 -17.75 -20.09
C GLU A 423 33.79 -16.74 -19.80
N LYS A 424 33.88 -15.68 -20.60
CA LYS A 424 34.86 -14.59 -20.40
C LYS A 424 34.72 -13.97 -19.01
N LEU A 425 33.48 -13.76 -18.55
CA LEU A 425 33.22 -13.23 -17.23
C LEU A 425 33.63 -14.21 -16.12
N ALA A 426 33.41 -15.52 -16.30
CA ALA A 426 33.81 -16.57 -15.36
C ALA A 426 35.33 -16.63 -15.21
N PHE A 427 36.07 -16.66 -16.31
CA PHE A 427 37.55 -16.64 -16.30
C PHE A 427 38.09 -15.38 -15.62
N ARG A 428 37.51 -14.23 -15.95
CA ARG A 428 37.93 -12.95 -15.37
C ARG A 428 37.66 -12.86 -13.87
N THR A 429 36.53 -13.40 -13.41
CA THR A 429 36.15 -13.37 -11.99
C THR A 429 36.74 -14.51 -11.16
N GLY A 430 37.41 -15.47 -11.82
CA GLY A 430 37.95 -16.67 -11.19
C GLY A 430 36.87 -17.62 -10.67
N LYS A 431 35.65 -17.56 -11.23
CA LYS A 431 34.53 -18.43 -10.87
C LYS A 431 34.56 -19.67 -11.76
N LEU A 432 35.49 -20.56 -11.44
CA LEU A 432 35.71 -21.82 -12.14
C LEU A 432 35.35 -23.00 -11.22
N LEU A 433 34.78 -24.04 -11.79
CA LEU A 433 34.58 -25.33 -11.15
C LEU A 433 35.90 -26.11 -11.07
N LYS A 434 35.87 -27.24 -10.35
CA LYS A 434 37.00 -28.16 -10.31
C LYS A 434 37.29 -28.65 -11.73
N GLY A 435 38.55 -28.55 -12.16
CA GLY A 435 38.96 -28.87 -13.53
C GLY A 435 39.12 -27.65 -14.44
N GLY A 436 38.82 -26.44 -13.96
CA GLY A 436 39.00 -25.20 -14.72
C GLY A 436 37.84 -24.85 -15.64
N GLU A 437 36.73 -25.57 -15.57
CA GLU A 437 35.50 -25.26 -16.31
C GLU A 437 34.82 -24.00 -15.76
N PRO A 438 34.29 -23.11 -16.62
CA PRO A 438 33.61 -21.89 -16.17
C PRO A 438 32.26 -22.20 -15.50
N ASP A 439 32.01 -21.62 -14.31
CA ASP A 439 30.72 -21.75 -13.61
C ASP A 439 29.69 -20.75 -14.17
N MET A 440 29.02 -21.15 -15.25
CA MET A 440 28.02 -20.33 -15.95
C MET A 440 26.83 -19.99 -15.04
N GLN A 441 26.38 -20.90 -14.18
CA GLN A 441 25.22 -20.69 -13.32
C GLN A 441 25.47 -19.60 -12.27
N THR A 442 26.60 -19.66 -11.57
CA THR A 442 26.93 -18.68 -10.52
C THR A 442 27.16 -17.30 -11.13
N VAL A 443 27.85 -17.24 -12.27
CA VAL A 443 28.11 -15.98 -12.97
C VAL A 443 26.81 -15.37 -13.50
N SER A 444 25.91 -16.18 -14.06
CA SER A 444 24.59 -15.72 -14.51
C SER A 444 23.76 -15.15 -13.35
N LYS A 445 23.75 -15.82 -12.19
CA LYS A 445 23.09 -15.31 -10.98
C LYS A 445 23.70 -13.99 -10.50
N MET A 446 25.01 -13.83 -10.65
CA MET A 446 25.69 -12.57 -10.32
C MET A 446 25.26 -11.44 -11.24
N VAL A 447 25.22 -11.68 -12.56
CA VAL A 447 24.78 -10.69 -13.57
C VAL A 447 23.32 -10.29 -13.36
N LEU A 448 22.42 -11.25 -13.14
CA LEU A 448 21.00 -10.96 -12.87
C LEU A 448 20.80 -10.14 -11.57
N ASN A 449 21.60 -10.40 -10.53
CA ASN A 449 21.57 -9.60 -9.31
C ASN A 449 22.11 -8.18 -9.54
N ASP A 450 23.18 -8.03 -10.31
CA ASP A 450 23.74 -6.73 -10.69
C ASP A 450 22.75 -5.91 -11.53
N TRP A 451 22.00 -6.56 -12.43
CA TRP A 451 20.89 -5.97 -13.18
C TRP A 451 19.78 -5.44 -12.24
N GLN A 452 19.28 -6.28 -11.33
CA GLN A 452 18.20 -5.90 -10.42
C GLN A 452 18.62 -4.76 -9.47
N ARG A 453 19.89 -4.73 -9.06
CA ARG A 453 20.47 -3.70 -8.19
C ARG A 453 20.77 -2.38 -8.92
N GLY A 454 20.74 -2.36 -10.25
CA GLY A 454 21.05 -1.18 -11.05
C GLY A 454 22.55 -0.91 -11.20
N ARG A 455 23.41 -1.92 -11.03
CA ARG A 455 24.85 -1.81 -11.32
C ARG A 455 25.11 -1.73 -12.82
N ILE A 456 24.29 -2.43 -13.61
CA ILE A 456 24.22 -2.30 -15.06
C ILE A 456 23.19 -1.20 -15.36
N PRO A 457 23.62 -0.04 -15.91
CA PRO A 457 22.70 1.01 -16.31
C PRO A 457 21.80 0.53 -17.46
N PHE A 458 20.49 0.69 -17.30
CA PHE A 458 19.51 0.49 -18.37
C PHE A 458 18.29 1.36 -18.11
N PHE A 459 17.63 1.80 -19.18
CA PHE A 459 16.33 2.45 -19.12
C PHE A 459 15.57 2.26 -20.43
N VAL A 460 14.25 2.14 -20.35
CA VAL A 460 13.37 2.14 -21.53
C VAL A 460 13.14 3.58 -21.96
N LYS A 461 13.31 3.86 -23.26
CA LYS A 461 13.08 5.19 -23.82
C LYS A 461 11.58 5.52 -23.74
N PRO A 462 11.21 6.73 -23.28
CA PRO A 462 9.82 7.17 -23.30
C PRO A 462 9.31 7.30 -24.75
N PRO A 463 7.99 7.15 -24.98
CA PRO A 463 7.41 7.38 -26.30
C PRO A 463 7.70 8.82 -26.76
N ASN A 464 7.96 9.01 -28.06
CA ASN A 464 8.32 10.28 -28.72
C ASN A 464 9.70 10.85 -28.34
N ALA A 465 10.70 10.00 -28.09
CA ALA A 465 12.08 10.41 -27.76
C ALA A 465 13.01 10.68 -28.97
N GLU A 466 12.50 10.78 -30.19
CA GLU A 466 13.34 11.11 -31.36
C GLU A 466 13.84 12.57 -31.30
N PRO A 467 15.14 12.82 -31.58
CA PRO A 467 15.67 14.17 -31.73
C PRO A 467 15.31 14.73 -33.13
N GLY A 468 14.05 15.09 -33.32
CA GLY A 468 13.61 15.94 -34.43
C GLY A 468 13.63 17.42 -34.01
N PRO A 469 13.82 18.38 -34.95
CA PRO A 469 13.79 19.80 -34.64
C PRO A 469 12.46 20.12 -33.96
N GLN A 470 12.56 20.82 -32.82
CA GLN A 470 11.42 21.36 -32.08
C GLN A 470 10.43 21.99 -33.07
N PRO A 471 9.13 21.61 -33.08
CA PRO A 471 8.15 22.54 -33.61
C PRO A 471 8.17 23.75 -32.68
N SER A 472 8.74 24.84 -33.22
CA SER A 472 8.61 26.19 -32.70
C SER A 472 7.17 26.43 -32.28
N SER A 473 7.00 26.91 -31.04
CA SER A 473 5.89 27.76 -30.61
C SER A 473 4.55 27.52 -31.32
N LEU A 474 3.69 26.70 -30.72
CA LEU A 474 2.25 26.86 -30.91
C LEU A 474 1.84 28.19 -30.25
N GLU A 475 2.11 29.29 -30.94
CA GLU A 475 1.28 30.48 -30.87
C GLU A 475 -0.11 30.05 -31.36
N VAL A 476 -1.04 29.83 -30.43
CA VAL A 476 -2.45 29.88 -30.76
C VAL A 476 -2.76 31.35 -31.03
N ALA A 477 -2.54 31.74 -32.28
CA ALA A 477 -3.00 33.00 -32.83
C ALA A 477 -4.54 33.00 -32.75
N ALA A 478 -5.07 33.67 -31.75
CA ALA A 478 -6.44 34.15 -31.77
C ALA A 478 -6.50 35.27 -32.81
N MET A 479 -7.12 35.00 -33.96
CA MET A 479 -7.69 36.06 -34.80
C MET A 479 -9.22 35.93 -34.79
N PRO A 480 -9.94 37.05 -34.69
CA PRO A 480 -11.38 37.08 -34.45
C PRO A 480 -12.15 36.99 -35.77
N SER A 481 -13.19 36.15 -35.82
CA SER A 481 -14.23 36.22 -36.85
C SER A 481 -15.31 37.21 -36.41
N GLN A 482 -15.42 38.32 -37.15
CA GLN A 482 -16.53 39.28 -37.10
C GLN A 482 -17.78 38.72 -37.81
N ALA A 483 -18.92 39.34 -37.49
CA ALA A 483 -20.26 39.30 -38.10
C ALA A 483 -21.16 38.10 -37.68
N ASP A 484 -22.39 38.25 -37.19
CA ASP A 484 -23.29 39.41 -37.11
C ASP A 484 -24.23 39.35 -35.90
N SER A 485 -24.60 40.55 -35.50
CA SER A 485 -25.64 40.97 -34.58
C SER A 485 -27.05 40.47 -34.91
N GLU A 486 -27.78 39.99 -33.89
CA GLU A 486 -29.19 40.34 -33.69
C GLU A 486 -29.46 40.53 -32.20
N GLU A 487 -29.69 41.79 -31.82
CA GLU A 487 -30.32 42.18 -30.58
C GLU A 487 -31.80 41.79 -30.62
N GLN A 488 -32.31 41.18 -29.55
CA GLN A 488 -33.59 41.63 -29.01
C GLN A 488 -33.69 41.34 -27.51
N SER A 489 -33.92 42.45 -26.82
CA SER A 489 -34.14 42.71 -25.41
C SER A 489 -35.24 41.88 -24.74
N SER A 490 -35.01 41.47 -23.49
CA SER A 490 -35.96 41.72 -22.41
C SER A 490 -35.24 41.75 -21.05
N GLU A 491 -35.31 42.92 -20.42
CA GLU A 491 -34.72 43.27 -19.13
C GLU A 491 -35.38 42.60 -17.91
N ALA A 492 -34.57 42.53 -16.84
CA ALA A 492 -34.88 42.74 -15.42
C ALA A 492 -35.74 41.71 -14.66
N VAL A 493 -35.06 40.86 -13.88
CA VAL A 493 -35.16 40.86 -12.40
C VAL A 493 -33.79 40.51 -11.82
N ALA A 494 -33.04 41.52 -11.37
CA ALA A 494 -31.83 41.36 -10.57
C ALA A 494 -32.11 41.83 -9.15
N SER A 495 -31.78 40.99 -8.15
CA SER A 495 -31.10 41.40 -6.91
C SER A 495 -31.06 40.23 -5.93
N ASN A 496 -29.86 39.61 -5.80
CA ASN A 496 -29.33 38.86 -4.63
C ASN A 496 -28.47 37.63 -5.00
N THR A 497 -27.54 37.74 -5.97
CA THR A 497 -26.58 36.64 -6.23
C THR A 497 -25.15 37.09 -6.59
N GLU A 498 -24.84 38.38 -6.57
CA GLU A 498 -23.53 38.85 -7.07
C GLU A 498 -22.40 38.80 -6.03
N LEU A 499 -22.69 38.70 -4.72
CA LEU A 499 -21.65 38.69 -3.68
C LEU A 499 -21.10 37.29 -3.35
N VAL A 500 -21.70 36.21 -3.85
CA VAL A 500 -21.25 34.83 -3.59
C VAL A 500 -20.37 34.30 -4.72
N GLU A 501 -20.59 34.77 -5.95
CA GLU A 501 -19.86 34.31 -7.13
C GLU A 501 -18.44 34.90 -7.22
N GLU A 502 -18.21 36.11 -6.69
CA GLU A 502 -16.88 36.72 -6.67
C GLU A 502 -15.92 36.07 -5.66
N GLU A 503 -16.41 35.66 -4.49
CA GLU A 503 -15.59 34.92 -3.50
C GLU A 503 -15.29 33.49 -3.96
N GLU A 504 -16.25 32.79 -4.59
CA GLU A 504 -16.00 31.47 -5.18
C GLU A 504 -15.03 31.52 -6.36
N ASN A 505 -15.08 32.57 -7.19
CA ASN A 505 -14.15 32.74 -8.30
C ASN A 505 -12.73 33.12 -7.86
N LYS A 506 -12.58 33.92 -6.79
CA LYS A 506 -11.27 34.19 -6.17
C LYS A 506 -10.68 32.94 -5.50
N ALA A 507 -11.48 32.20 -4.74
CA ALA A 507 -11.06 30.95 -4.12
C ALA A 507 -10.72 29.88 -5.17
N ASN A 508 -11.47 29.81 -6.27
CA ASN A 508 -11.17 28.92 -7.39
C ASN A 508 -9.91 29.35 -8.16
N ALA A 509 -9.65 30.66 -8.33
CA ALA A 509 -8.43 31.16 -8.95
C ALA A 509 -7.19 30.87 -8.08
N GLU A 510 -7.27 31.12 -6.76
CA GLU A 510 -6.21 30.80 -5.80
C GLU A 510 -5.99 29.28 -5.68
N MET A 511 -7.05 28.48 -5.70
CA MET A 511 -6.95 27.01 -5.71
C MET A 511 -6.37 26.50 -7.04
N LYS A 512 -6.70 27.11 -8.19
CA LYS A 512 -6.13 26.79 -9.51
C LYS A 512 -4.66 27.21 -9.62
N GLN A 513 -4.26 28.26 -8.91
CA GLN A 513 -2.87 28.70 -8.74
C GLN A 513 -2.10 27.83 -7.74
N LEU A 514 -2.75 27.26 -6.71
CA LEU A 514 -2.18 26.26 -5.79
C LEU A 514 -2.12 24.83 -6.35
N MET A 515 -3.00 24.53 -7.31
CA MET A 515 -3.01 23.31 -8.12
C MET A 515 -2.06 23.42 -9.33
N SER A 516 -1.41 24.57 -9.53
CA SER A 516 -0.33 24.70 -10.48
C SER A 516 0.85 23.87 -9.95
N HIS A 517 0.99 22.67 -10.51
CA HIS A 517 2.13 21.76 -10.47
C HIS A 517 2.93 21.78 -9.16
N VAL A 518 2.94 20.67 -8.41
CA VAL A 518 4.06 20.40 -7.50
C VAL A 518 5.33 20.30 -8.37
N ARG A 519 5.94 21.45 -8.68
CA ARG A 519 7.07 21.56 -9.60
C ARG A 519 8.26 20.95 -8.90
N GLN A 520 8.82 19.93 -9.53
CA GLN A 520 10.01 19.26 -9.04
C GLN A 520 11.20 19.78 -9.83
N ASN A 521 12.23 20.23 -9.12
CA ASN A 521 13.48 20.67 -9.75
C ASN A 521 14.33 19.44 -10.10
N PHE A 522 14.10 18.87 -11.28
CA PHE A 522 14.77 17.65 -11.76
C PHE A 522 16.30 17.75 -11.83
N GLY A 523 16.86 18.96 -11.86
CA GLY A 523 18.32 19.18 -11.77
C GLY A 523 18.93 18.81 -10.41
N LYS A 524 18.12 18.71 -9.34
CA LYS A 524 18.57 18.27 -8.01
C LYS A 524 18.64 16.73 -7.87
N ILE A 525 18.38 15.97 -8.94
CA ILE A 525 18.48 14.50 -8.94
C ILE A 525 19.96 14.11 -8.99
N ASN A 526 20.43 13.46 -7.93
CA ASN A 526 21.76 12.84 -7.93
C ASN A 526 21.71 11.53 -8.72
N VAL A 527 22.09 11.59 -9.99
CA VAL A 527 22.21 10.42 -10.85
C VAL A 527 23.43 9.60 -10.38
N ALA A 528 23.19 8.35 -9.97
CA ALA A 528 24.22 7.49 -9.39
C ALA A 528 25.10 6.81 -10.46
N THR A 529 24.60 6.72 -11.69
CA THR A 529 25.24 6.02 -12.81
C THR A 529 25.80 7.00 -13.83
N HIS A 530 26.98 6.68 -14.37
CA HIS A 530 27.58 7.48 -15.44
C HIS A 530 27.04 7.01 -16.79
N PHE A 531 26.27 7.87 -17.46
CA PHE A 531 25.76 7.65 -18.81
C PHE A 531 26.75 8.18 -19.86
N LEU A 532 26.63 7.66 -21.08
CA LEU A 532 27.34 8.17 -22.25
C LEU A 532 26.78 9.54 -22.65
N GLU A 533 27.61 10.38 -23.28
CA GLU A 533 27.19 11.72 -23.73
C GLU A 533 26.00 11.67 -24.69
N GLU A 534 25.91 10.64 -25.54
CA GLU A 534 24.77 10.41 -26.43
C GLU A 534 23.44 10.15 -25.69
N ASP A 535 23.51 9.61 -24.48
CA ASP A 535 22.34 9.38 -23.62
C ASP A 535 22.08 10.54 -22.65
N LEU A 536 22.90 11.58 -22.68
CA LEU A 536 22.73 12.79 -21.89
C LEU A 536 22.20 13.90 -22.79
N VAL A 537 20.87 14.01 -22.88
CA VAL A 537 20.24 15.17 -23.50
C VAL A 537 20.26 16.34 -22.50
N PRO A 538 20.84 17.50 -22.84
CA PRO A 538 20.78 18.68 -21.99
C PRO A 538 19.32 19.03 -21.66
N VAL A 539 19.03 19.14 -20.36
CA VAL A 539 17.72 19.61 -19.91
C VAL A 539 17.79 21.13 -19.87
N ASP A 540 16.93 21.83 -20.63
CA ASP A 540 16.85 23.29 -20.56
C ASP A 540 16.63 23.74 -19.10
N ILE A 541 17.57 24.57 -18.63
CA ILE A 541 17.75 25.03 -17.24
C ILE A 541 16.79 26.19 -16.87
N SER A 542 15.86 26.55 -17.75
CA SER A 542 14.99 27.74 -17.61
C SER A 542 14.05 27.75 -16.39
N ASP A 543 13.95 26.66 -15.62
CA ASP A 543 13.11 26.56 -14.41
C ASP A 543 13.88 26.84 -13.09
N ILE A 544 15.16 27.22 -13.13
CA ILE A 544 16.01 27.30 -11.91
C ILE A 544 15.94 28.65 -11.18
N ASP A 545 15.61 29.76 -11.84
CA ASP A 545 15.71 31.09 -11.22
C ASP A 545 14.33 31.66 -10.86
N LYS A 546 13.81 31.32 -9.67
CA LYS A 546 12.90 32.15 -8.83
C LYS A 546 12.24 31.44 -7.62
N MET A 547 12.87 30.46 -6.97
CA MET A 547 12.17 29.82 -5.83
C MET A 547 13.03 29.19 -4.72
N ASP A 548 14.24 29.69 -4.48
CA ASP A 548 15.00 29.33 -3.27
C ASP A 548 15.24 30.58 -2.41
N SER A 549 14.15 31.12 -1.83
CA SER A 549 14.21 31.99 -0.65
C SER A 549 13.02 31.66 0.28
N ASP A 550 13.07 30.50 0.90
CA ASP A 550 12.15 30.13 1.97
C ASP A 550 12.96 29.68 3.20
N PRO A 551 13.20 30.57 4.17
CA PRO A 551 13.78 30.21 5.46
C PRO A 551 12.65 29.80 6.41
N SER A 552 12.00 28.65 6.18
CA SER A 552 10.97 28.13 7.10
C SER A 552 11.14 26.64 7.42
N GLY A 553 12.40 26.18 7.49
CA GLY A 553 12.78 24.83 7.90
C GLY A 553 13.17 24.72 9.38
N GLY A 554 12.49 25.44 10.28
CA GLY A 554 12.89 25.56 11.68
C GLY A 554 11.78 25.73 12.71
N GLU A 555 10.53 25.40 12.40
CA GLU A 555 9.40 25.55 13.34
C GLU A 555 8.60 24.23 13.45
N GLU A 556 9.21 23.16 13.96
CA GLU A 556 8.47 21.98 14.45
C GLU A 556 9.10 21.40 15.75
N GLU A 557 9.77 22.22 16.57
CA GLU A 557 10.18 21.83 17.93
C GLU A 557 9.63 22.74 19.06
N GLU A 558 8.67 23.64 18.75
CA GLU A 558 8.02 24.52 19.74
C GLU A 558 6.49 24.30 19.78
N GLU A 559 6.05 23.09 20.16
CA GLU A 559 4.66 22.86 20.62
C GLU A 559 4.60 22.30 22.05
N GLU A 560 5.72 22.31 22.80
CA GLU A 560 5.77 21.88 24.20
C GLU A 560 6.43 22.91 25.13
N GLU A 561 6.20 24.21 24.96
CA GLU A 561 6.50 25.20 26.01
C GLU A 561 5.90 26.56 25.65
N GLU A 562 4.65 26.84 26.03
CA GLU A 562 4.17 28.20 26.28
C GLU A 562 2.81 28.20 27.02
N GLN A 563 2.89 27.92 28.32
CA GLN A 563 2.12 28.69 29.30
C GLN A 563 3.10 29.64 29.96
N GLN A 564 3.31 30.83 29.39
CA GLN A 564 3.59 32.06 30.15
C GLN A 564 3.85 33.22 29.19
N GLN A 565 3.18 34.34 29.50
CA GLN A 565 3.56 35.71 29.18
C GLN A 565 3.10 36.27 27.83
N ASN A 566 1.84 36.73 27.85
CA ASN A 566 1.52 38.08 27.39
C ASN A 566 2.49 39.08 28.04
N LEU A 567 3.11 39.95 27.24
CA LEU A 567 3.11 41.42 27.40
C LEU A 567 4.14 42.06 26.45
N VAL A 568 3.72 43.19 25.89
CA VAL A 568 4.48 44.23 25.15
C VAL A 568 4.54 44.08 23.63
N GLU A 569 3.50 44.61 22.99
CA GLU A 569 3.62 45.36 21.73
C GLU A 569 4.31 46.71 22.03
N ASP A 570 5.23 47.13 21.16
CA ASP A 570 5.28 48.53 20.70
C ASP A 570 6.21 48.70 19.47
N ASP A 571 5.68 49.53 18.56
CA ASP A 571 6.14 50.16 17.32
C ASP A 571 7.65 50.26 17.00
N PHE A 572 7.97 50.25 15.69
CA PHE A 572 8.60 51.42 15.03
C PHE A 572 8.63 51.28 13.49
N SER A 573 8.09 52.29 12.80
CA SER A 573 8.30 52.57 11.38
C SER A 573 9.21 53.80 11.20
N SER A 574 10.19 53.75 10.30
CA SER A 574 10.50 54.77 9.27
C SER A 574 11.91 54.64 8.68
N HIS A 575 12.00 55.00 7.39
CA HIS A 575 13.15 55.13 6.48
C HIS A 575 14.39 55.81 7.12
N GLY A 576 15.65 55.65 6.70
CA GLY A 576 16.27 55.12 5.49
C GLY A 576 17.43 56.07 5.12
N GLU A 577 18.70 55.67 5.34
CA GLU A 577 19.93 56.12 4.64
C GLU A 577 21.17 55.46 5.29
N ALA A 578 22.31 55.43 4.57
CA ALA A 578 23.63 54.91 4.96
C ALA A 578 23.94 53.42 4.75
N ALA A 579 23.89 52.99 3.49
CA ALA A 579 24.51 51.76 2.99
C ALA A 579 26.05 51.86 3.03
N ARG A 580 26.65 51.72 4.23
CA ARG A 580 28.06 51.33 4.49
C ARG A 580 28.35 51.05 5.97
N GLU A 581 27.44 51.37 6.90
CA GLU A 581 27.54 51.01 8.33
C GLU A 581 26.88 49.67 8.71
N GLY A 582 25.98 49.17 7.87
CA GLY A 582 25.26 47.91 8.11
C GLY A 582 26.15 46.67 8.19
N SER A 583 27.26 46.62 7.45
CA SER A 583 28.15 45.45 7.46
C SER A 583 28.88 45.26 8.80
N LYS A 584 29.30 46.35 9.46
CA LYS A 584 29.90 46.30 10.80
C LYS A 584 28.88 45.93 11.87
N ALA A 585 27.65 46.44 11.77
CA ALA A 585 26.58 46.08 12.69
C ALA A 585 26.19 44.59 12.55
N VAL A 586 26.10 44.09 11.32
CA VAL A 586 25.80 42.68 11.04
C VAL A 586 26.93 41.75 11.53
N ILE A 587 28.20 42.15 11.35
CA ILE A 587 29.34 41.40 11.87
C ILE A 587 29.31 41.36 13.41
N LYS A 588 28.99 42.47 14.07
CA LYS A 588 28.88 42.53 15.53
C LYS A 588 27.76 41.64 16.06
N ILE A 589 26.61 41.62 15.38
CA ILE A 589 25.47 40.73 15.71
C ILE A 589 25.85 39.25 15.50
N LEU A 590 26.62 38.94 14.44
CA LEU A 590 27.12 37.59 14.19
C LEU A 590 28.14 37.15 15.26
N GLU A 591 29.05 38.02 15.67
CA GLU A 591 30.02 37.75 16.73
C GLU A 591 29.34 37.51 18.08
N GLU A 592 28.31 38.29 18.41
CA GLU A 592 27.49 38.08 19.62
C GLU A 592 26.75 36.73 19.59
N LYS A 593 26.17 36.35 18.43
CA LYS A 593 25.55 35.03 18.24
C LYS A 593 26.57 33.90 18.40
N ILE A 594 27.76 34.02 17.80
CA ILE A 594 28.84 33.04 17.93
C ILE A 594 29.28 32.92 19.39
N ALA A 595 29.41 34.03 20.11
CA ALA A 595 29.75 34.03 21.53
C ALA A 595 28.67 33.34 22.38
N LYS A 596 27.38 33.58 22.10
CA LYS A 596 26.24 32.93 22.76
C LYS A 596 26.24 31.41 22.50
N TYR A 597 26.51 30.98 21.26
CA TYR A 597 26.64 29.56 20.92
C TYR A 597 27.85 28.89 21.58
N LYS A 598 29.01 29.56 21.64
CA LYS A 598 30.19 29.06 22.37
C LYS A 598 29.90 28.91 23.86
N LYS A 599 29.18 29.85 24.47
CA LYS A 599 28.77 29.80 25.89
C LYS A 599 27.76 28.68 26.15
N PHE A 600 26.83 28.46 25.23
CA PHE A 600 25.90 27.32 25.26
C PHE A 600 26.63 25.98 25.13
N LEU A 601 27.57 25.85 24.19
CA LEU A 601 28.41 24.66 24.02
C LEU A 601 29.30 24.40 25.24
N ALA A 602 29.86 25.44 25.85
CA ALA A 602 30.62 25.31 27.09
C ALA A 602 29.74 24.85 28.25
N LYS A 603 28.50 25.37 28.37
CA LYS A 603 27.51 24.95 29.37
C LYS A 603 27.03 23.52 29.12
N ALA A 604 26.88 23.10 27.86
CA ALA A 604 26.52 21.74 27.47
C ALA A 604 27.66 20.75 27.72
N LYS A 605 28.92 21.13 27.44
CA LYS A 605 30.12 20.35 27.81
C LYS A 605 30.26 20.23 29.33
N ALA A 606 30.06 21.31 30.08
CA ALA A 606 30.07 21.28 31.54
C ALA A 606 28.97 20.39 32.13
N LYS A 607 27.78 20.33 31.51
CA LYS A 607 26.67 19.44 31.92
C LYS A 607 26.83 17.98 31.46
N ARG A 608 27.54 17.70 30.36
CA ARG A 608 27.78 16.34 29.84
C ARG A 608 28.94 15.59 30.51
N PHE A 609 29.79 16.26 31.30
CA PHE A 609 30.86 15.62 32.06
C PHE A 609 30.55 15.36 33.55
N SER A 610 29.38 15.75 34.05
CA SER A 610 28.95 15.44 35.44
C SER A 610 27.96 14.28 35.55
N ALA A 611 27.58 13.62 34.44
CA ALA A 611 26.58 12.54 34.40
C ALA A 611 27.13 11.20 33.86
N ILE A 612 28.44 10.97 33.94
CA ILE A 612 29.06 9.65 33.80
C ILE A 612 29.92 9.41 35.04
N ARG A 613 29.29 9.06 36.16
CA ARG A 613 29.97 8.48 37.32
C ARG A 613 29.95 6.97 37.14
N ILE A 614 30.98 6.44 36.47
CA ILE A 614 31.26 5.00 36.45
C ILE A 614 31.69 4.60 37.88
N PRO A 615 31.09 3.58 38.51
CA PRO A 615 31.57 3.07 39.80
C PRO A 615 33.01 2.55 39.65
N ARG A 616 33.93 3.03 40.51
CA ARG A 616 35.34 2.60 40.60
C ARG A 616 35.48 1.14 41.11
N GLY A 617 35.03 0.16 40.32
CA GLY A 617 35.13 -1.25 40.72
C GLY A 617 35.12 -2.27 39.59
N LEU A 618 35.12 -1.86 38.31
CA LEU A 618 34.99 -2.80 37.18
C LEU A 618 35.93 -2.55 36.00
N SER A 619 37.00 -1.77 36.18
CA SER A 619 38.01 -1.54 35.12
C SER A 619 39.40 -2.14 35.40
N GLU A 620 39.59 -2.88 36.49
CA GLU A 620 40.90 -3.49 36.84
C GLU A 620 40.94 -5.02 36.73
N LYS A 621 40.00 -5.65 36.02
CA LYS A 621 39.98 -7.13 35.86
C LYS A 621 39.89 -7.64 34.43
N VAL A 622 40.11 -6.79 33.42
CA VAL A 622 39.99 -7.19 32.00
C VAL A 622 41.30 -7.06 31.22
N PHE A 623 42.39 -6.57 31.84
CA PHE A 623 43.69 -6.45 31.17
C PHE A 623 44.86 -6.90 32.05
N THR A 624 44.85 -8.16 32.48
CA THR A 624 45.96 -8.98 32.99
C THR A 624 45.33 -10.36 33.18
N THR A 625 45.63 -11.46 32.50
CA THR A 625 46.92 -12.03 32.12
C THR A 625 46.64 -13.14 31.11
N SER A 626 47.35 -13.11 29.99
CA SER A 626 47.67 -14.31 29.20
C SER A 626 49.03 -14.79 29.68
N GLU A 627 49.11 -15.96 30.31
CA GLU A 627 50.23 -16.91 30.13
C GLU A 627 50.01 -18.21 30.93
N GLN A 628 50.30 -19.32 30.21
CA GLN A 628 50.69 -20.66 30.68
C GLN A 628 49.63 -21.72 31.07
N LYS A 629 49.46 -22.66 30.12
CA LYS A 629 49.40 -24.14 30.21
C LYS A 629 49.17 -24.77 31.60
N SER A 630 48.19 -25.68 31.72
CA SER A 630 48.36 -27.14 31.60
C SER A 630 47.14 -27.92 32.12
N GLU A 631 46.73 -28.93 31.36
CA GLU A 631 46.23 -30.26 31.75
C GLU A 631 45.21 -30.51 32.90
N GLU A 632 44.23 -31.34 32.51
CA GLU A 632 43.59 -32.44 33.25
C GLU A 632 42.29 -32.29 34.07
N THR A 633 41.46 -33.30 33.80
CA THR A 633 40.17 -33.79 34.30
C THR A 633 39.94 -33.84 35.82
N LYS A 634 38.69 -33.57 36.26
CA LYS A 634 37.80 -34.48 37.01
C LYS A 634 36.60 -33.75 37.66
N GLU A 635 35.39 -34.29 37.48
CA GLU A 635 34.27 -34.19 38.45
C GLU A 635 34.52 -35.17 39.64
N PRO A 636 33.68 -35.26 40.70
CA PRO A 636 32.66 -34.37 41.26
C PRO A 636 32.86 -34.15 42.79
N GLU A 637 32.00 -33.36 43.45
CA GLU A 637 31.26 -33.74 44.68
C GLU A 637 30.80 -32.57 45.57
N ALA A 638 29.71 -32.87 46.28
CA ALA A 638 28.86 -32.03 47.09
C ALA A 638 29.48 -31.53 48.41
N ARG A 639 28.96 -30.41 48.93
CA ARG A 639 28.40 -30.21 50.30
C ARG A 639 28.23 -28.73 50.60
N GLY A 640 27.28 -28.42 51.50
CA GLY A 640 27.53 -27.37 52.50
C GLY A 640 26.54 -26.20 52.59
N CYS A 641 25.36 -26.50 53.11
CA CYS A 641 24.46 -25.64 53.88
C CYS A 641 25.12 -24.46 54.64
N THR A 642 24.52 -23.25 54.59
CA THR A 642 24.42 -22.38 55.77
C THR A 642 23.06 -21.68 55.86
N LYS A 643 22.46 -21.79 57.05
CA LYS A 643 21.20 -21.17 57.51
C LYS A 643 21.50 -19.81 58.18
N LYS A 644 20.51 -18.90 58.18
CA LYS A 644 20.02 -18.01 59.28
C LYS A 644 19.07 -16.97 58.66
N GLY A 645 17.92 -16.55 59.21
CA GLY A 645 17.16 -16.81 60.44
C GLY A 645 15.76 -16.14 60.28
N LYS A 646 14.67 -16.82 60.67
CA LYS A 646 13.87 -16.66 61.92
C LYS A 646 12.96 -15.41 62.03
N LYS A 647 11.64 -15.66 62.07
CA LYS A 647 10.66 -15.38 63.18
C LYS A 647 9.23 -15.52 62.62
N ARG A 648 8.51 -16.63 62.81
CA ARG A 648 7.66 -17.07 63.96
C ARG A 648 6.60 -16.05 64.41
N LYS A 649 5.32 -16.44 64.31
CA LYS A 649 4.38 -16.48 65.44
C LYS A 649 3.32 -17.56 65.19
N ALA A 650 3.21 -18.50 66.12
CA ALA A 650 2.19 -19.53 66.22
C ALA A 650 1.41 -19.27 67.51
N GLN A 651 0.15 -19.71 67.55
CA GLN A 651 -0.54 -20.08 68.79
C GLN A 651 -1.60 -21.13 68.46
N GLU A 652 -1.54 -22.20 69.24
CA GLU A 652 -2.33 -23.44 69.22
C GLU A 652 -3.60 -23.33 70.08
N GLY A 653 -4.46 -24.35 69.98
CA GLY A 653 -5.54 -24.67 70.91
C GLY A 653 -6.43 -25.79 70.35
N GLU A 654 -6.28 -26.99 70.94
CA GLU A 654 -6.85 -28.33 70.71
C GLU A 654 -8.38 -28.38 71.03
N GLU A 655 -9.22 -29.39 70.74
CA GLU A 655 -9.19 -30.86 71.00
C GLU A 655 -10.26 -31.62 70.15
N GLU A 656 -9.98 -32.90 69.83
CA GLU A 656 -10.78 -34.17 69.83
C GLU A 656 -12.21 -34.22 69.19
N ASP A 657 -12.71 -35.26 68.49
CA ASP A 657 -12.39 -36.69 68.44
C ASP A 657 -13.10 -37.42 67.24
N ALA A 658 -12.71 -38.69 66.97
CA ALA A 658 -13.45 -39.79 66.31
C ALA A 658 -13.50 -40.02 64.75
N LEU A 659 -12.61 -40.92 64.29
CA LEU A 659 -12.83 -42.17 63.50
C LEU A 659 -13.83 -42.23 62.30
N GLN A 660 -13.31 -42.31 61.06
CA GLN A 660 -13.36 -43.50 60.15
C GLN A 660 -12.93 -43.12 58.71
N GLY A 661 -12.15 -44.00 58.08
CA GLY A 661 -11.31 -43.68 56.93
C GLY A 661 -12.01 -43.54 55.57
N GLU A 662 -11.68 -42.46 54.86
CA GLU A 662 -11.52 -42.42 53.41
C GLU A 662 -10.29 -41.57 53.05
N LYS A 663 -9.47 -42.05 52.11
CA LYS A 663 -8.21 -41.41 51.69
C LYS A 663 -8.45 -39.96 51.23
N PRO A 664 -7.68 -38.95 51.69
CA PRO A 664 -7.87 -37.57 51.24
C PRO A 664 -7.41 -37.42 49.79
N CYS A 665 -8.36 -37.15 48.89
CA CYS A 665 -8.10 -36.77 47.51
C CYS A 665 -7.27 -35.47 47.53
N LYS A 666 -5.98 -35.54 47.16
CA LYS A 666 -5.09 -34.37 47.08
C LYS A 666 -5.74 -33.30 46.19
N LYS A 667 -6.04 -32.13 46.76
CA LYS A 667 -6.53 -30.97 46.00
C LYS A 667 -5.46 -30.57 44.98
N LEU A 668 -5.68 -30.93 43.72
CA LEU A 668 -4.84 -30.54 42.60
C LEU A 668 -4.60 -29.02 42.62
N THR A 669 -3.36 -28.62 42.42
CA THR A 669 -3.00 -27.20 42.33
C THR A 669 -3.67 -26.55 41.13
N SER A 670 -3.86 -25.23 41.16
CA SER A 670 -4.50 -24.49 40.05
C SER A 670 -3.79 -24.71 38.70
N LYS A 671 -2.49 -25.00 38.73
CA LYS A 671 -1.66 -25.29 37.57
C LYS A 671 -1.92 -26.69 37.02
N GLU A 672 -2.12 -27.68 37.88
CA GLU A 672 -2.47 -29.06 37.50
C GLU A 672 -3.91 -29.16 36.99
N ARG A 673 -4.87 -28.44 37.60
CA ARG A 673 -6.24 -28.34 37.08
C ARG A 673 -6.28 -27.79 35.66
N ARG A 674 -5.56 -26.70 35.39
CA ARG A 674 -5.47 -26.12 34.04
C ARG A 674 -4.78 -27.06 33.04
N ARG A 675 -3.86 -27.92 33.49
CA ARG A 675 -3.19 -28.90 32.63
C ARG A 675 -4.15 -30.05 32.27
N ALA A 676 -4.90 -30.56 33.24
CA ALA A 676 -5.92 -31.58 33.00
C ALA A 676 -7.07 -31.06 32.11
N GLU A 677 -7.53 -29.83 32.33
CA GLU A 677 -8.57 -29.18 31.52
C GLU A 677 -8.12 -28.97 30.05
N ARG A 678 -6.83 -28.68 29.82
CA ARG A 678 -6.24 -28.59 28.47
C ARG A 678 -6.07 -29.95 27.79
N GLN A 679 -5.94 -31.03 28.54
CA GLN A 679 -5.85 -32.40 28.00
C GLN A 679 -7.23 -32.95 27.63
N GLN A 680 -8.29 -32.53 28.34
CA GLN A 680 -9.67 -32.94 28.04
C GLN A 680 -10.30 -32.17 26.87
N HIS A 681 -9.81 -30.97 26.56
CA HIS A 681 -10.22 -30.25 25.36
C HIS A 681 -9.55 -30.82 24.11
N THR A 682 -10.33 -31.41 23.21
CA THR A 682 -9.87 -31.78 21.87
C THR A 682 -9.33 -30.55 21.14
N LYS A 683 -8.09 -30.65 20.64
CA LYS A 683 -7.48 -29.59 19.82
C LYS A 683 -8.37 -29.39 18.59
N LYS A 684 -8.99 -28.21 18.45
CA LYS A 684 -9.68 -27.82 17.22
C LYS A 684 -8.64 -27.72 16.10
N VAL A 685 -8.51 -28.79 15.32
CA VAL A 685 -7.91 -28.73 13.98
C VAL A 685 -8.81 -27.82 13.15
N GLY A 686 -8.22 -26.81 12.51
CA GLY A 686 -8.96 -25.82 11.74
C GLY A 686 -9.72 -26.48 10.59
N VAL A 687 -11.02 -26.66 10.75
CA VAL A 687 -11.91 -27.09 9.67
C VAL A 687 -12.12 -25.89 8.74
N ARG A 688 -12.02 -26.14 7.44
CA ARG A 688 -12.08 -25.13 6.37
C ARG A 688 -13.40 -24.35 6.45
N TYR A 689 -13.27 -23.02 6.48
CA TYR A 689 -14.36 -22.03 6.58
C TYR A 689 -15.49 -22.18 5.54
N TYR A 690 -15.25 -22.87 4.42
CA TYR A 690 -16.22 -23.03 3.33
C TYR A 690 -17.19 -24.21 3.48
N GLU A 691 -16.97 -25.13 4.43
CA GLU A 691 -17.91 -26.24 4.65
C GLU A 691 -19.09 -25.85 5.56
N THR A 692 -18.90 -24.88 6.45
CA THR A 692 -19.92 -24.52 7.46
C THR A 692 -20.82 -23.35 7.06
N HIS A 693 -20.48 -22.63 5.98
CA HIS A 693 -21.19 -21.42 5.55
C HIS A 693 -21.80 -21.51 4.14
N ASN A 694 -22.25 -22.70 3.72
CA ASN A 694 -23.12 -22.80 2.55
C ASN A 694 -24.59 -22.81 2.99
N VAL A 695 -25.18 -21.62 3.05
CA VAL A 695 -26.62 -21.42 3.22
C VAL A 695 -27.24 -21.44 1.82
N LYS A 696 -27.55 -22.64 1.32
CA LYS A 696 -28.60 -22.89 0.30
C LYS A 696 -28.88 -24.39 0.21
N ASN A 697 -30.16 -24.73 0.32
CA ASN A 697 -30.77 -26.07 0.22
C ASN A 697 -30.49 -27.08 1.34
N LYS A 698 -31.26 -26.95 2.45
CA LYS A 698 -31.64 -28.08 3.29
C LYS A 698 -33.07 -28.50 2.94
N ASN A 699 -33.22 -29.50 2.08
CA ASN A 699 -34.49 -30.23 1.99
C ASN A 699 -34.55 -31.28 3.11
N ARG A 700 -35.62 -31.16 3.92
CA ARG A 700 -36.08 -32.13 4.91
C ARG A 700 -36.40 -33.45 4.20
N ASN A 701 -35.76 -34.53 4.63
CA ASN A 701 -36.37 -35.83 4.97
C ASN A 701 -35.31 -36.93 4.87
N LYS A 702 -34.87 -37.45 6.02
CA LYS A 702 -34.49 -38.86 6.11
C LYS A 702 -34.72 -39.39 7.51
N LYS A 703 -35.67 -40.33 7.58
CA LYS A 703 -36.00 -41.18 8.73
C LYS A 703 -34.75 -41.95 9.19
N LYS A 704 -34.66 -42.15 10.50
CA LYS A 704 -33.79 -43.16 11.13
C LYS A 704 -34.26 -44.56 10.76
N SER A 705 -33.33 -45.46 10.51
CA SER A 705 -33.54 -46.90 10.65
C SER A 705 -32.31 -47.51 11.31
N ASP A 706 -32.52 -48.10 12.47
CA ASP A 706 -31.62 -49.03 13.13
C ASP A 706 -31.57 -50.34 12.35
N SER A 707 -30.39 -50.95 12.21
CA SER A 707 -30.15 -52.38 12.47
C SER A 707 -28.75 -52.84 12.05
N GLU A 708 -28.26 -53.78 12.83
CA GLU A 708 -27.02 -54.56 12.71
C GLU A 708 -26.94 -55.36 11.40
N GLY A 709 -25.73 -55.69 10.94
CA GLY A 709 -25.58 -56.66 9.85
C GLY A 709 -24.21 -56.74 9.20
N GLN A 710 -23.37 -57.61 9.78
CA GLN A 710 -22.35 -58.46 9.17
C GLN A 710 -21.73 -58.09 7.80
N ARG A 711 -20.40 -57.97 7.84
CA ARG A 711 -19.49 -58.11 6.70
C ARG A 711 -19.56 -59.53 6.13
N SER A 712 -19.78 -59.67 4.82
CA SER A 712 -19.28 -60.81 4.04
C SER A 712 -18.93 -60.40 2.61
N LYS A 713 -17.89 -61.04 2.09
CA LYS A 713 -17.22 -60.84 0.80
C LYS A 713 -17.98 -61.54 -0.34
N HIS A 714 -18.07 -60.95 -1.53
CA HIS A 714 -18.00 -61.64 -2.85
C HIS A 714 -17.84 -60.60 -3.98
N LYS A 715 -16.74 -60.63 -4.76
CA LYS A 715 -16.39 -61.44 -5.96
C LYS A 715 -17.01 -60.91 -7.28
N LYS A 716 -16.09 -60.59 -8.20
CA LYS A 716 -16.13 -60.53 -9.68
C LYS A 716 -17.46 -60.94 -10.37
N PHE A 717 -17.94 -60.16 -11.34
CA PHE A 717 -17.75 -60.38 -12.79
C PHE A 717 -18.56 -59.41 -13.69
N LYS A 718 -17.92 -59.03 -14.81
CA LYS A 718 -18.40 -58.77 -16.20
C LYS A 718 -19.62 -57.87 -16.51
N SER A 719 -19.31 -56.84 -17.32
CA SER A 719 -19.97 -56.35 -18.55
C SER A 719 -21.48 -56.52 -18.74
N LYS A 720 -22.14 -55.41 -19.07
CA LYS A 720 -22.45 -55.05 -20.47
C LYS A 720 -22.42 -53.54 -20.62
#